data_AF-A0AAQ5Y920-F1
#
_entry.id   AF-A0AAQ5Y920-F1
#
_cell.length_a   1.000
_cell.length_b   1.000
_cell.length_c   1.000
_cell.angle_alpha   90.00
_cell.angle_beta   90.00
_cell.angle_gamma   90.00
#
_symmetry.space_group_name_H-M   'P 1'
#
loop_
_entity.id
_entity.type
_entity.pdbx_description
1 polymer ?
#
loop_
_entity_poly.entity_id
_entity_poly.type
_entity_poly.pdbx_seq_one_letter_code
_entity_poly.pdbx_strand_id
1 'polypeptide(L)'
;MAADGMVLTNHDHQTRVGILTVSDSCYKNLAEDRSGVNLKDLVHDPSLLGGVISAYKIVPDEIDEIKETLLEWCDEQELNLILTTGGTGFAPRDVTPEATREVIEREAPGMALAMLMGSLNVTPLGMLSRPVCGIRGKTLIINLPGSKKGSQECFQFILPALPHAIDLLREATVRVKSTHAALEQLPSPSPLLANTHTNTHSNTHTMERGTQCEEEEDEEEDRRRGRHVHNHHHHGSSHITAAAIAAKTSHAVVMAKGGPYLPGNTPAPPSHFTCSCTHDQQVRHSHIHLSSSCHWSAHHVCQSHPAGSCSPNVLHPLIPDSIISRGVQVLPRDSASLSSTPSESPRATQATSRLSTASCPTPKVHTSFHSQYLSVSLQVQSRCGSNENILRASHSAVDISKVARRHRMSPFPLTSMDKAFITVLEMTPILGIEVINYRDGLGRVLAQDIYAKDNLPPFPASVKDGYAVRAADGPGDRFIMGESQAGQQPTHTVMPGQVMRVTTGAPIPCGADAVVQVEDTELLRESEDTHQLVVSVTFCLYRPIGHDIRRGECVLAKGTHMGPSEIGLLATVGVTEVSVHKFPVVAVMSTGNELLNPEDDLHPGKIRDSNRSTLLATIQEHGYPTINLGIVGDNPDDLLSALHEGISRADVIITSGGVSMGEKDYLKQVLDIDLHAQIHFGRVFMKPGLPTTFATVDIDGTRKLIFALPGNPVSAVVTCNLFVIPALRKMQGILDPRPTIIKARLSCDVKLDPRPEYHRCILTWHHQEPLPWAQSTGNQVSSRLMSMRSANGLLMLPPKTEQYVELHKGEVVDVMVIGRL
;
A
#
# COMPACT_ATOMS: atom_id res chain seq x y z
N MET A 1 -24.93 -36.32 43.79
CA MET A 1 -25.30 -34.98 44.30
C MET A 1 -25.77 -34.17 43.11
N ALA A 2 -26.74 -33.27 43.29
CA ALA A 2 -27.19 -32.39 42.22
C ALA A 2 -26.13 -31.32 41.91
N ALA A 3 -26.18 -30.80 40.69
CA ALA A 3 -25.69 -29.46 40.35
C ALA A 3 -26.88 -28.79 39.67
N ASP A 4 -27.64 -28.01 40.44
CA ASP A 4 -28.97 -27.56 40.04
C ASP A 4 -28.92 -26.58 38.87
N GLY A 5 -29.79 -26.81 37.88
CA GLY A 5 -30.10 -25.79 36.88
C GLY A 5 -30.86 -24.67 37.56
N MET A 6 -30.18 -23.58 37.91
CA MET A 6 -30.78 -22.46 38.64
C MET A 6 -31.75 -21.70 37.72
N VAL A 7 -33.02 -22.11 37.75
CA VAL A 7 -34.11 -21.41 37.08
C VAL A 7 -34.34 -20.09 37.80
N LEU A 8 -33.72 -19.02 37.27
CA LEU A 8 -33.91 -17.65 37.73
C LEU A 8 -35.41 -17.34 37.80
N THR A 9 -35.87 -16.91 38.97
CA THR A 9 -37.30 -16.64 39.18
C THR A 9 -37.68 -15.32 38.51
N ASN A 10 -38.99 -15.05 38.34
CA ASN A 10 -39.46 -13.87 37.61
C ASN A 10 -39.01 -12.52 38.21
N HIS A 11 -38.51 -12.47 39.45
CA HIS A 11 -37.97 -11.24 40.04
C HIS A 11 -36.53 -10.92 39.61
N ASP A 12 -35.73 -11.91 39.22
CA ASP A 12 -34.33 -11.70 38.77
C ASP A 12 -34.24 -11.14 37.34
N HIS A 13 -35.35 -10.98 36.63
CA HIS A 13 -35.32 -10.80 35.18
C HIS A 13 -34.89 -9.41 34.71
N GLN A 14 -35.17 -8.36 35.47
CA GLN A 14 -35.04 -6.97 35.00
C GLN A 14 -33.60 -6.45 35.01
N THR A 15 -33.21 -5.73 33.95
CA THR A 15 -31.85 -5.19 33.78
C THR A 15 -31.57 -4.05 34.76
N ARG A 16 -30.58 -4.25 35.64
CA ARG A 16 -30.12 -3.25 36.62
C ARG A 16 -29.10 -2.30 35.98
N VAL A 17 -29.42 -1.01 35.94
CA VAL A 17 -28.61 0.02 35.25
C VAL A 17 -28.11 1.08 36.23
N GLY A 18 -26.84 1.46 36.10
CA GLY A 18 -26.24 2.64 36.73
C GLY A 18 -26.09 3.78 35.74
N ILE A 19 -26.36 5.02 36.16
CA ILE A 19 -26.11 6.22 35.34
C ILE A 19 -25.17 7.17 36.08
N LEU A 20 -23.97 7.39 35.52
CA LEU A 20 -22.92 8.21 36.10
C LEU A 20 -22.70 9.47 35.25
N THR A 21 -23.04 10.64 35.80
CA THR A 21 -22.77 11.91 35.13
C THR A 21 -21.41 12.45 35.57
N VAL A 22 -20.48 12.56 34.63
CA VAL A 22 -19.14 13.11 34.87
C VAL A 22 -19.14 14.56 34.43
N SER A 23 -19.14 15.49 35.38
CA SER A 23 -19.10 16.93 35.10
C SER A 23 -18.81 17.77 36.34
N ASP A 24 -17.70 18.51 36.30
CA ASP A 24 -17.33 19.57 37.23
C ASP A 24 -18.49 20.54 37.51
N SER A 25 -19.20 20.98 36.47
CA SER A 25 -20.28 21.96 36.60
C SER A 25 -21.55 21.38 37.22
N CYS A 26 -21.90 20.11 36.93
CA CYS A 26 -23.05 19.47 37.56
C CYS A 26 -22.73 19.15 39.03
N TYR A 27 -21.54 18.61 39.32
CA TYR A 27 -21.08 18.29 40.68
C TYR A 27 -21.04 19.53 41.58
N LYS A 28 -20.57 20.67 41.05
CA LYS A 28 -20.52 21.96 41.77
C LYS A 28 -21.88 22.68 41.81
N ASN A 29 -22.96 22.04 41.36
CA ASN A 29 -24.32 22.61 41.26
C ASN A 29 -24.41 23.92 40.44
N LEU A 30 -23.52 24.10 39.48
CA LEU A 30 -23.46 25.24 38.55
C LEU A 30 -24.26 24.98 37.26
N ALA A 31 -24.62 23.72 36.99
CA ALA A 31 -25.45 23.30 35.87
C ALA A 31 -26.38 22.15 36.28
N GLU A 32 -27.53 22.05 35.60
CA GLU A 32 -28.46 20.93 35.75
C GLU A 32 -27.98 19.72 34.93
N ASP A 33 -28.00 18.51 35.52
CA ASP A 33 -27.76 17.29 34.76
C ASP A 33 -28.97 16.92 33.88
N ARG A 34 -29.01 17.53 32.69
CA ARG A 34 -30.01 17.25 31.66
C ARG A 34 -29.72 15.97 30.87
N SER A 35 -28.52 15.39 31.00
CA SER A 35 -28.07 14.25 30.20
C SER A 35 -28.33 12.93 30.92
N GLY A 36 -27.91 12.80 32.18
CA GLY A 36 -28.18 11.63 33.02
C GLY A 36 -29.66 11.49 33.35
N VAL A 37 -30.40 12.59 33.55
CA VAL A 37 -31.88 12.53 33.67
C VAL A 37 -32.53 11.96 32.41
N ASN A 38 -32.15 12.44 31.23
CA ASN A 38 -32.68 11.93 29.96
C ASN A 38 -32.35 10.44 29.72
N LEU A 39 -31.19 9.99 30.18
CA LEU A 39 -30.81 8.57 30.12
C LEU A 39 -31.65 7.71 31.08
N LYS A 40 -32.13 8.24 32.22
CA LYS A 40 -33.09 7.51 33.09
C LYS A 40 -34.39 7.24 32.35
N ASP A 41 -34.92 8.27 31.69
CA ASP A 41 -36.16 8.17 30.91
C ASP A 41 -36.02 7.12 29.78
N LEU A 42 -34.93 7.19 29.01
CA LEU A 42 -34.63 6.26 27.90
C LEU A 42 -34.37 4.82 28.35
N VAL A 43 -33.83 4.61 29.56
CA VAL A 43 -33.61 3.27 30.13
C VAL A 43 -34.90 2.68 30.69
N HIS A 44 -35.75 3.51 31.32
CA HIS A 44 -37.03 3.06 31.88
C HIS A 44 -38.09 2.76 30.82
N ASP A 45 -38.01 3.37 29.63
CA ASP A 45 -38.94 3.11 28.54
C ASP A 45 -38.97 1.61 28.15
N PRO A 46 -40.11 0.90 28.33
CA PRO A 46 -40.24 -0.52 28.00
C PRO A 46 -40.18 -0.82 26.49
N SER A 47 -40.34 0.20 25.63
CA SER A 47 -40.16 0.06 24.19
C SER A 47 -38.70 0.18 23.74
N LEU A 48 -37.80 0.60 24.65
CA LEU A 48 -36.36 0.73 24.40
C LEU A 48 -35.56 -0.35 25.15
N LEU A 49 -35.47 -0.26 26.48
CA LEU A 49 -34.66 -1.17 27.31
C LEU A 49 -35.41 -1.76 28.51
N GLY A 50 -36.44 -1.09 29.04
CA GLY A 50 -37.25 -1.56 30.18
C GLY A 50 -36.45 -1.80 31.48
N GLY A 51 -35.31 -1.13 31.65
CA GLY A 51 -34.39 -1.31 32.77
C GLY A 51 -34.83 -0.60 34.06
N VAL A 52 -34.17 -0.96 35.15
CA VAL A 52 -34.32 -0.31 36.47
C VAL A 52 -33.03 0.42 36.81
N ILE A 53 -33.15 1.75 36.97
CA ILE A 53 -32.10 2.60 37.52
C ILE A 53 -31.86 2.18 38.97
N SER A 54 -30.78 1.43 39.17
CA SER A 54 -30.35 0.91 40.48
C SER A 54 -29.37 1.86 41.16
N ALA A 55 -28.61 2.64 40.37
CA ALA A 55 -27.68 3.64 40.87
C ALA A 55 -27.68 4.91 40.00
N TYR A 56 -27.48 6.06 40.63
CA TYR A 56 -27.25 7.33 39.95
C TYR A 56 -26.39 8.23 40.83
N LYS A 57 -25.32 8.79 40.26
CA LYS A 57 -24.33 9.64 40.95
C LYS A 57 -23.79 10.66 39.96
N ILE A 58 -23.41 11.82 40.47
CA ILE A 58 -22.68 12.86 39.73
C ILE A 58 -21.30 12.94 40.37
N VAL A 59 -20.25 12.94 39.54
CA VAL A 59 -18.85 13.03 39.96
C VAL A 59 -18.16 14.17 39.21
N PRO A 60 -17.09 14.79 39.74
CA PRO A 60 -16.30 15.75 39.00
C PRO A 60 -15.50 15.04 37.90
N ASP A 61 -14.85 15.82 37.04
CA ASP A 61 -13.96 15.32 35.98
C ASP A 61 -12.59 14.85 36.55
N GLU A 62 -12.61 13.96 37.54
CA GLU A 62 -11.44 13.40 38.22
C GLU A 62 -11.35 11.88 38.02
N ILE A 63 -10.19 11.39 37.57
CA ILE A 63 -9.99 9.98 37.18
C ILE A 63 -10.34 9.01 38.31
N ASP A 64 -9.91 9.29 39.54
CA ASP A 64 -10.07 8.36 40.66
C ASP A 64 -11.50 8.32 41.23
N GLU A 65 -12.25 9.43 41.28
CA GLU A 65 -13.68 9.40 41.68
C GLU A 65 -14.56 8.67 40.65
N ILE A 66 -14.21 8.77 39.36
CA ILE A 66 -14.86 7.99 38.30
C ILE A 66 -14.53 6.50 38.49
N LYS A 67 -13.25 6.14 38.67
CA LYS A 67 -12.81 4.75 38.87
C LYS A 67 -13.45 4.12 40.11
N GLU A 68 -13.39 4.79 41.26
CA GLU A 68 -13.98 4.29 42.52
C GLU A 68 -15.48 4.01 42.34
N THR A 69 -16.22 4.91 41.69
CA THR A 69 -17.64 4.71 41.39
C THR A 69 -17.90 3.55 40.42
N LEU A 70 -17.10 3.40 39.38
CA LEU A 70 -17.25 2.27 38.44
C LEU A 70 -16.93 0.93 39.10
N LEU A 71 -15.93 0.88 39.98
CA LEU A 71 -15.57 -0.30 40.78
C LEU A 71 -16.68 -0.66 41.77
N GLU A 72 -17.17 0.30 42.56
CA GLU A 72 -18.33 0.18 43.47
C GLU A 72 -19.52 -0.47 42.75
N TRP A 73 -19.85 0.03 41.55
CA TRP A 73 -21.04 -0.39 40.81
C TRP A 73 -20.89 -1.73 40.06
N CYS A 74 -19.67 -2.09 39.67
CA CYS A 74 -19.40 -3.41 39.10
C CYS A 74 -19.29 -4.50 40.17
N ASP A 75 -18.49 -4.26 41.20
CA ASP A 75 -17.97 -5.32 42.08
C ASP A 75 -18.79 -5.47 43.37
N GLU A 76 -19.35 -4.38 43.91
CA GLU A 76 -20.18 -4.42 45.13
C GLU A 76 -21.67 -4.39 44.83
N GLN A 77 -22.10 -3.57 43.86
CA GLN A 77 -23.51 -3.46 43.50
C GLN A 77 -23.96 -4.46 42.41
N GLU A 78 -23.05 -5.12 41.70
CA GLU A 78 -23.34 -6.08 40.60
C GLU A 78 -24.33 -5.53 39.55
N LEU A 79 -24.13 -4.30 39.05
CA LEU A 79 -24.97 -3.73 37.99
C LEU A 79 -24.75 -4.45 36.65
N ASN A 80 -25.77 -4.53 35.80
CA ASN A 80 -25.66 -5.21 34.49
C ASN A 80 -25.13 -4.26 33.40
N LEU A 81 -25.48 -2.97 33.51
CA LEU A 81 -25.08 -1.92 32.58
C LEU A 81 -24.73 -0.65 33.37
N ILE A 82 -23.64 0.02 33.01
CA ILE A 82 -23.31 1.37 33.47
C ILE A 82 -23.21 2.28 32.25
N LEU A 83 -24.07 3.31 32.21
CA LEU A 83 -24.01 4.39 31.24
C LEU A 83 -23.36 5.60 31.90
N THR A 84 -22.19 5.99 31.43
CA THR A 84 -21.57 7.26 31.83
C THR A 84 -21.90 8.34 30.80
N THR A 85 -22.05 9.59 31.22
CA THR A 85 -22.24 10.74 30.32
C THR A 85 -21.38 11.92 30.77
N GLY A 86 -20.59 12.45 29.83
CA GLY A 86 -19.63 13.54 30.10
C GLY A 86 -18.17 13.08 30.11
N GLY A 87 -17.26 14.05 30.03
CA GLY A 87 -15.81 13.85 30.02
C GLY A 87 -15.24 13.03 28.85
N THR A 88 -15.92 12.94 27.69
CA THR A 88 -15.49 12.14 26.52
C THR A 88 -14.88 12.95 25.36
N GLY A 89 -14.84 14.28 25.45
CA GLY A 89 -14.30 15.18 24.43
C GLY A 89 -12.76 15.22 24.36
N PHE A 90 -12.19 16.32 23.85
CA PHE A 90 -10.74 16.54 23.73
C PHE A 90 -10.18 17.60 24.71
N ALA A 91 -10.98 18.13 25.64
CA ALA A 91 -10.50 19.12 26.61
C ALA A 91 -9.62 18.47 27.69
N PRO A 92 -8.74 19.22 28.40
CA PRO A 92 -7.91 18.66 29.47
C PRO A 92 -8.67 18.11 30.70
N ARG A 93 -10.00 18.28 30.76
CA ARG A 93 -10.89 17.66 31.77
C ARG A 93 -11.66 16.46 31.22
N ASP A 94 -11.65 16.20 29.91
CA ASP A 94 -12.29 15.01 29.36
C ASP A 94 -11.47 13.76 29.70
N VAL A 95 -11.73 13.14 30.85
CA VAL A 95 -10.95 12.00 31.38
C VAL A 95 -11.75 10.70 31.56
N THR A 96 -13.04 10.69 31.23
CA THR A 96 -13.92 9.50 31.40
C THR A 96 -13.42 8.26 30.63
N PRO A 97 -12.92 8.35 29.38
CA PRO A 97 -12.40 7.20 28.65
C PRO A 97 -11.13 6.61 29.28
N GLU A 98 -10.29 7.47 29.87
CA GLU A 98 -9.05 7.06 30.54
C GLU A 98 -9.38 6.33 31.85
N ALA A 99 -10.23 6.92 32.69
CA ALA A 99 -10.74 6.30 33.91
C ALA A 99 -11.44 4.96 33.63
N THR A 100 -12.23 4.88 32.54
CA THR A 100 -12.94 3.64 32.17
C THR A 100 -11.98 2.53 31.72
N ARG A 101 -10.91 2.85 30.97
CA ARG A 101 -9.90 1.87 30.54
C ARG A 101 -9.09 1.27 31.69
N GLU A 102 -8.98 1.97 32.82
CA GLU A 102 -8.33 1.41 34.03
C GLU A 102 -9.23 0.45 34.83
N VAL A 103 -10.55 0.43 34.57
CA VAL A 103 -11.53 -0.40 35.30
C VAL A 103 -11.95 -1.66 34.51
N ILE A 104 -12.08 -1.55 33.19
CA ILE A 104 -12.53 -2.66 32.32
C ILE A 104 -11.46 -3.75 32.15
N GLU A 105 -11.90 -5.00 32.14
CA GLU A 105 -11.05 -6.18 31.92
C GLU A 105 -10.90 -6.50 30.42
N ARG A 106 -11.91 -6.11 29.62
CA ARG A 106 -11.98 -6.33 28.18
C ARG A 106 -12.67 -5.14 27.51
N GLU A 107 -12.07 -4.58 26.45
CA GLU A 107 -12.75 -3.57 25.63
C GLU A 107 -13.85 -4.18 24.75
N ALA A 108 -14.88 -3.39 24.45
CA ALA A 108 -15.98 -3.72 23.54
C ALA A 108 -16.02 -2.72 22.35
N PRO A 109 -14.94 -2.62 21.54
CA PRO A 109 -14.73 -1.51 20.60
C PRO A 109 -15.79 -1.42 19.49
N GLY A 110 -16.48 -2.52 19.17
CA GLY A 110 -17.57 -2.52 18.19
C GLY A 110 -18.73 -1.60 18.57
N MET A 111 -19.05 -1.45 19.87
CA MET A 111 -20.09 -0.53 20.33
C MET A 111 -19.65 0.92 20.27
N ALA A 112 -18.38 1.21 20.62
CA ALA A 112 -17.79 2.54 20.46
C ALA A 112 -17.74 2.97 18.98
N LEU A 113 -17.36 2.05 18.09
CA LEU A 113 -17.37 2.27 16.64
C LEU A 113 -18.79 2.51 16.10
N ALA A 114 -19.79 1.73 16.54
CA ALA A 114 -21.19 1.95 16.16
C ALA A 114 -21.70 3.34 16.56
N MET A 115 -21.38 3.81 17.78
CA MET A 115 -21.71 5.16 18.22
C MET A 115 -21.01 6.24 17.39
N LEU A 116 -19.73 6.06 17.04
CA LEU A 116 -18.99 6.99 16.17
C LEU A 116 -19.57 7.04 14.75
N MET A 117 -19.83 5.89 14.13
CA MET A 117 -20.41 5.81 12.78
C MET A 117 -21.81 6.42 12.73
N GLY A 118 -22.68 6.13 13.72
CA GLY A 118 -23.99 6.76 13.84
C GLY A 118 -23.89 8.28 14.04
N SER A 119 -22.97 8.73 14.92
CA SER A 119 -22.77 10.16 15.19
C SER A 119 -22.30 10.93 13.96
N LEU A 120 -21.39 10.36 13.16
CA LEU A 120 -20.88 10.98 11.93
C LEU A 120 -21.96 11.17 10.87
N ASN A 121 -22.98 10.30 10.82
CA ASN A 121 -24.14 10.45 9.94
C ASN A 121 -25.08 11.60 10.38
N VAL A 122 -25.01 12.04 11.63
CA VAL A 122 -25.82 13.16 12.18
C VAL A 122 -25.04 14.48 12.21
N THR A 123 -23.75 14.44 12.55
CA THR A 123 -22.89 15.62 12.64
C THR A 123 -21.41 15.27 12.48
N PRO A 124 -20.64 16.03 11.68
CA PRO A 124 -19.19 15.83 11.57
C PRO A 124 -18.48 16.05 12.92
N LEU A 125 -19.07 16.83 13.85
CA LEU A 125 -18.52 17.02 15.20
C LEU A 125 -18.51 15.74 16.05
N GLY A 126 -19.18 14.67 15.62
CA GLY A 126 -19.12 13.35 16.26
C GLY A 126 -17.69 12.79 16.38
N MET A 127 -16.77 13.20 15.50
CA MET A 127 -15.35 12.80 15.55
C MET A 127 -14.59 13.34 16.77
N LEU A 128 -15.16 14.31 17.52
CA LEU A 128 -14.53 14.93 18.68
C LEU A 128 -14.83 14.20 20.00
N SER A 129 -15.62 13.12 19.96
CA SER A 129 -15.85 12.25 21.12
C SER A 129 -14.93 11.02 21.04
N ARG A 130 -14.44 10.58 22.20
CA ARG A 130 -13.60 9.39 22.38
C ARG A 130 -14.36 8.31 23.19
N PRO A 131 -15.50 7.80 22.70
CA PRO A 131 -16.26 6.80 23.45
C PRO A 131 -15.42 5.54 23.66
N VAL A 132 -15.44 5.02 24.88
CA VAL A 132 -14.98 3.68 25.21
C VAL A 132 -16.19 2.86 25.67
N CYS A 133 -16.16 1.58 25.34
CA CYS A 133 -17.06 0.57 25.90
C CYS A 133 -16.21 -0.60 26.37
N GLY A 134 -16.61 -1.27 27.43
CA GLY A 134 -15.89 -2.44 27.93
C GLY A 134 -16.66 -3.21 28.99
N ILE A 135 -16.08 -4.32 29.41
CA ILE A 135 -16.70 -5.30 30.30
C ILE A 135 -15.81 -5.44 31.54
N ARG A 136 -16.45 -5.48 32.71
CA ARG A 136 -15.85 -5.89 33.97
C ARG A 136 -16.77 -6.91 34.63
N GLY A 137 -16.27 -8.12 34.91
CA GLY A 137 -17.08 -9.24 35.39
C GLY A 137 -18.28 -9.50 34.49
N LYS A 138 -19.49 -9.23 35.00
CA LYS A 138 -20.77 -9.34 34.29
C LYS A 138 -21.43 -7.99 33.94
N THR A 139 -20.72 -6.88 34.14
CA THR A 139 -21.18 -5.51 33.85
C THR A 139 -20.65 -5.02 32.51
N LEU A 140 -21.51 -4.40 31.71
CA LEU A 140 -21.14 -3.62 30.53
C LEU A 140 -21.02 -2.13 30.90
N ILE A 141 -19.90 -1.49 30.60
CA ILE A 141 -19.66 -0.05 30.81
C ILE A 141 -19.59 0.66 29.46
N ILE A 142 -20.27 1.81 29.33
CA ILE A 142 -20.38 2.59 28.08
C ILE A 142 -20.17 4.07 28.37
N ASN A 143 -19.31 4.73 27.59
CA ASN A 143 -19.11 6.19 27.66
C ASN A 143 -19.86 6.93 26.56
N LEU A 144 -20.84 7.76 26.98
CA LEU A 144 -21.68 8.58 26.11
C LEU A 144 -21.23 10.06 26.17
N PRO A 145 -21.43 10.85 25.08
CA PRO A 145 -21.14 12.28 25.10
C PRO A 145 -21.87 13.03 26.24
N GLY A 146 -21.30 14.13 26.72
CA GLY A 146 -21.91 14.92 27.80
C GLY A 146 -23.16 15.72 27.43
N SER A 147 -23.46 15.91 26.14
CA SER A 147 -24.65 16.64 25.69
C SER A 147 -25.89 15.73 25.62
N LYS A 148 -27.04 16.18 26.13
CA LYS A 148 -28.32 15.42 26.12
C LYS A 148 -28.67 14.85 24.74
N LYS A 149 -28.42 15.60 23.67
CA LYS A 149 -28.65 15.14 22.29
C LYS A 149 -27.68 14.00 21.93
N GLY A 150 -26.37 14.22 22.12
CA GLY A 150 -25.34 13.25 21.77
C GLY A 150 -25.43 11.95 22.58
N SER A 151 -25.75 12.01 23.88
CA SER A 151 -25.95 10.80 24.69
C SER A 151 -27.17 9.99 24.26
N GLN A 152 -28.28 10.67 23.92
CA GLN A 152 -29.49 10.03 23.39
C GLN A 152 -29.25 9.37 22.03
N GLU A 153 -28.62 10.07 21.09
CA GLU A 153 -28.33 9.52 19.76
C GLU A 153 -27.35 8.35 19.84
N CYS A 154 -26.25 8.49 20.61
CA CYS A 154 -25.31 7.39 20.85
C CYS A 154 -25.98 6.16 21.49
N PHE A 155 -26.85 6.36 22.49
CA PHE A 155 -27.62 5.27 23.10
C PHE A 155 -28.55 4.58 22.10
N GLN A 156 -29.24 5.34 21.24
CA GLN A 156 -30.11 4.79 20.20
C GLN A 156 -29.35 3.98 19.14
N PHE A 157 -28.12 4.35 18.78
CA PHE A 157 -27.31 3.60 17.80
C PHE A 157 -26.87 2.21 18.31
N ILE A 158 -26.67 2.04 19.62
CA ILE A 158 -26.28 0.75 20.22
C ILE A 158 -27.45 -0.09 20.72
N LEU A 159 -28.62 0.54 20.90
CA LEU A 159 -29.82 -0.10 21.47
C LEU A 159 -30.21 -1.43 20.82
N PRO A 160 -30.12 -1.64 19.48
CA PRO A 160 -30.47 -2.93 18.87
C PRO A 160 -29.60 -4.12 19.33
N ALA A 161 -28.37 -3.87 19.77
CA ALA A 161 -27.46 -4.90 20.30
C ALA A 161 -27.45 -4.97 21.83
N LEU A 162 -27.88 -3.91 22.52
CA LEU A 162 -27.69 -3.72 23.95
C LEU A 162 -28.38 -4.78 24.84
N PRO A 163 -29.66 -5.19 24.61
CA PRO A 163 -30.29 -6.26 25.38
C PRO A 163 -29.56 -7.61 25.25
N HIS A 164 -29.14 -7.96 24.03
CA HIS A 164 -28.46 -9.23 23.77
C HIS A 164 -27.05 -9.26 24.37
N ALA A 165 -26.30 -8.14 24.30
CA ALA A 165 -25.01 -8.01 24.95
C ALA A 165 -25.11 -8.20 26.48
N ILE A 166 -26.17 -7.67 27.10
CA ILE A 166 -26.45 -7.85 28.53
C ILE A 166 -26.84 -9.30 28.83
N ASP A 167 -27.71 -9.93 28.04
CA ASP A 167 -28.10 -11.34 28.25
C ASP A 167 -26.93 -12.33 28.07
N LEU A 168 -25.97 -12.02 27.18
CA LEU A 168 -24.72 -12.78 27.06
C LEU A 168 -23.88 -12.70 28.34
N LEU A 169 -23.66 -11.50 28.90
CA LEU A 169 -22.89 -11.30 30.14
C LEU A 169 -23.59 -11.89 31.37
N ARG A 170 -24.93 -11.96 31.34
CA ARG A 170 -25.76 -12.59 32.36
C ARG A 170 -25.92 -14.11 32.19
N GLU A 171 -25.28 -14.71 31.17
CA GLU A 171 -25.34 -16.14 30.85
C GLU A 171 -26.77 -16.66 30.60
N ALA A 172 -27.67 -15.77 30.12
CA ALA A 172 -29.11 -15.98 29.97
C ALA A 172 -29.44 -16.90 28.76
N THR A 173 -28.95 -18.13 28.83
CA THR A 173 -28.83 -19.11 27.75
C THR A 173 -30.11 -19.33 26.93
N VAL A 174 -31.30 -19.22 27.54
CA VAL A 174 -32.58 -19.35 26.85
C VAL A 174 -32.85 -18.17 25.91
N ARG A 175 -32.63 -16.93 26.37
CA ARG A 175 -32.86 -15.70 25.57
C ARG A 175 -31.78 -15.51 24.50
N VAL A 176 -30.54 -15.86 24.82
CA VAL A 176 -29.43 -15.91 23.84
C VAL A 176 -29.80 -16.83 22.66
N LYS A 177 -30.28 -18.05 22.95
CA LYS A 177 -30.71 -19.01 21.91
C LYS A 177 -31.90 -18.51 21.09
N SER A 178 -32.91 -17.88 21.70
CA SER A 178 -34.04 -17.32 20.94
C SER A 178 -33.64 -16.12 20.08
N THR A 179 -32.67 -15.31 20.50
CA THR A 179 -32.15 -14.21 19.67
C THR A 179 -31.40 -14.76 18.45
N HIS A 180 -30.51 -15.74 18.60
CA HIS A 180 -29.82 -16.34 17.46
C HIS A 180 -30.80 -16.98 16.46
N ALA A 181 -31.78 -17.76 16.94
CA ALA A 181 -32.79 -18.38 16.07
C ALA A 181 -33.69 -17.37 15.33
N ALA A 182 -33.87 -16.16 15.88
CA ALA A 182 -34.57 -15.07 15.20
C ALA A 182 -33.68 -14.35 14.17
N LEU A 183 -32.39 -14.20 14.45
CA LEU A 183 -31.41 -13.60 13.53
C LEU A 183 -31.12 -14.50 12.31
N GLU A 184 -31.11 -15.82 12.50
CA GLU A 184 -30.99 -16.81 11.42
C GLU A 184 -32.18 -16.81 10.43
N GLN A 185 -33.31 -16.21 10.82
CA GLN A 185 -34.50 -16.07 9.96
C GLN A 185 -34.59 -14.71 9.24
N LEU A 186 -33.64 -13.79 9.46
CA LEU A 186 -33.61 -12.53 8.73
C LEU A 186 -33.10 -12.74 7.30
N PRO A 187 -33.79 -12.19 6.27
CA PRO A 187 -33.29 -12.25 4.90
C PRO A 187 -31.98 -11.48 4.77
N SER A 188 -31.04 -12.03 4.00
CA SER A 188 -29.74 -11.41 3.77
C SER A 188 -29.89 -10.04 3.09
N PRO A 189 -29.08 -9.03 3.49
CA PRO A 189 -29.21 -7.69 2.94
C PRO A 189 -28.90 -7.69 1.44
N SER A 190 -29.86 -7.19 0.65
CA SER A 190 -29.70 -7.05 -0.80
C SER A 190 -28.53 -6.11 -1.14
N PRO A 191 -27.76 -6.38 -2.21
CA PRO A 191 -26.66 -5.51 -2.60
C PRO A 191 -27.15 -4.11 -2.93
N LEU A 192 -26.45 -3.09 -2.41
CA LEU A 192 -26.77 -1.69 -2.68
C LEU A 192 -26.67 -1.39 -4.18
N LEU A 193 -27.79 -1.04 -4.79
CA LEU A 193 -27.88 -0.73 -6.21
C LEU A 193 -27.09 0.54 -6.54
N ALA A 194 -26.27 0.46 -7.58
CA ALA A 194 -25.65 1.64 -8.18
C ALA A 194 -26.71 2.49 -8.89
N ASN A 195 -26.60 3.83 -8.78
CA ASN A 195 -27.44 4.74 -9.54
C ASN A 195 -27.10 4.68 -11.04
N THR A 196 -27.91 3.96 -11.81
CA THR A 196 -28.00 4.10 -13.27
C THR A 196 -29.43 4.43 -13.67
N HIS A 197 -29.57 5.44 -14.55
CA HIS A 197 -30.89 5.94 -14.95
C HIS A 197 -31.69 4.90 -15.74
N THR A 198 -33.01 4.97 -15.57
CA THR A 198 -34.00 4.15 -16.26
C THR A 198 -33.89 4.21 -17.78
N ASN A 199 -34.00 3.06 -18.44
CA ASN A 199 -34.62 2.98 -19.75
C ASN A 199 -35.45 1.70 -19.86
N THR A 200 -36.74 1.86 -20.15
CA THR A 200 -37.72 0.77 -20.22
C THR A 200 -37.82 0.20 -21.64
N HIS A 201 -37.83 -1.12 -21.78
CA HIS A 201 -38.49 -1.78 -22.90
C HIS A 201 -39.20 -3.07 -22.45
N SER A 202 -40.22 -3.46 -23.22
CA SER A 202 -41.35 -4.25 -22.75
C SER A 202 -41.48 -5.63 -23.41
N ASN A 203 -41.88 -6.61 -22.58
CA ASN A 203 -42.69 -7.79 -22.88
C ASN A 203 -42.83 -8.30 -24.33
N THR A 204 -42.58 -9.59 -24.50
CA THR A 204 -43.62 -10.50 -25.04
C THR A 204 -43.63 -11.82 -24.27
N HIS A 205 -44.80 -12.23 -23.79
CA HIS A 205 -45.08 -13.57 -23.26
C HIS A 205 -45.51 -14.50 -24.40
N THR A 206 -45.10 -15.77 -24.33
CA THR A 206 -45.92 -16.90 -24.77
C THR A 206 -45.81 -18.04 -23.75
N MET A 207 -46.95 -18.58 -23.35
CA MET A 207 -47.06 -19.85 -22.63
C MET A 207 -47.96 -20.77 -23.45
N GLU A 208 -47.64 -22.06 -23.50
CA GLU A 208 -48.68 -23.08 -23.53
C GLU A 208 -48.25 -24.34 -22.75
N ARG A 209 -49.22 -24.85 -21.97
CA ARG A 209 -49.59 -26.24 -21.64
C ARG A 209 -48.52 -27.36 -21.79
N GLY A 210 -48.40 -28.31 -20.87
CA GLY A 210 -49.16 -28.56 -19.61
C GLY A 210 -49.28 -30.06 -19.28
N THR A 211 -49.82 -30.39 -18.09
CA THR A 211 -50.11 -31.76 -17.56
C THR A 211 -48.88 -32.68 -17.36
N GLN A 212 -48.57 -33.22 -16.18
CA GLN A 212 -49.29 -34.17 -15.28
C GLN A 212 -49.28 -35.63 -15.80
N CYS A 213 -49.11 -36.68 -14.98
CA CYS A 213 -49.05 -36.77 -13.50
C CYS A 213 -48.33 -38.05 -13.01
N GLU A 214 -48.14 -38.17 -11.68
CA GLU A 214 -47.89 -39.40 -10.88
C GLU A 214 -46.60 -40.24 -11.20
N GLU A 215 -45.77 -40.58 -10.20
CA GLU A 215 -45.79 -41.77 -9.29
C GLU A 215 -45.50 -43.10 -10.04
N GLU A 216 -44.72 -44.06 -9.56
CA GLU A 216 -44.62 -44.61 -8.18
C GLU A 216 -43.16 -44.75 -7.64
N GLU A 217 -43.02 -45.22 -6.40
CA GLU A 217 -41.76 -45.56 -5.72
C GLU A 217 -41.34 -47.03 -6.01
N ASP A 218 -40.05 -47.36 -5.88
CA ASP A 218 -39.64 -48.67 -5.32
C ASP A 218 -38.17 -48.66 -4.84
N GLU A 219 -37.83 -49.50 -3.85
CA GLU A 219 -36.52 -49.59 -3.20
C GLU A 219 -35.63 -50.71 -3.79
N GLU A 220 -34.29 -50.57 -3.74
CA GLU A 220 -33.42 -51.59 -3.11
C GLU A 220 -31.93 -51.15 -2.97
N GLU A 221 -31.22 -51.78 -2.04
CA GLU A 221 -29.75 -51.80 -1.95
C GLU A 221 -29.16 -52.63 -3.15
N ASP A 222 -27.87 -52.62 -3.54
CA ASP A 222 -26.72 -52.87 -2.68
C ASP A 222 -25.33 -52.72 -3.38
N ARG A 223 -24.30 -52.58 -2.54
CA ARG A 223 -22.86 -52.89 -2.71
C ARG A 223 -22.17 -52.89 -4.10
N ARG A 224 -21.23 -51.92 -4.17
CA ARG A 224 -19.76 -52.10 -4.42
C ARG A 224 -19.21 -52.32 -5.85
N ARG A 225 -18.39 -51.35 -6.26
CA ARG A 225 -17.03 -51.51 -6.85
C ARG A 225 -16.86 -52.49 -8.04
N GLY A 226 -17.13 -52.01 -9.27
CA GLY A 226 -16.76 -52.68 -10.52
C GLY A 226 -15.94 -51.79 -11.47
N ARG A 227 -14.62 -51.65 -11.24
CA ARG A 227 -13.72 -50.84 -12.09
C ARG A 227 -13.43 -51.54 -13.41
N HIS A 228 -13.86 -51.00 -14.55
CA HIS A 228 -13.30 -51.34 -15.86
C HIS A 228 -13.05 -50.12 -16.76
N VAL A 229 -12.10 -50.30 -17.67
CA VAL A 229 -11.58 -49.31 -18.64
C VAL A 229 -11.68 -49.94 -20.04
N HIS A 230 -11.71 -49.10 -21.08
CA HIS A 230 -11.56 -49.32 -22.55
C HIS A 230 -12.73 -48.68 -23.32
N ASN A 231 -12.54 -48.04 -24.50
CA ASN A 231 -11.32 -47.75 -25.26
C ASN A 231 -11.53 -46.61 -26.30
N HIS A 232 -10.45 -46.25 -27.02
CA HIS A 232 -10.44 -45.51 -28.31
C HIS A 232 -10.79 -44.00 -28.32
N HIS A 233 -10.22 -43.15 -29.20
CA HIS A 233 -8.86 -43.13 -29.79
C HIS A 233 -8.51 -41.76 -30.43
N HIS A 234 -7.21 -41.55 -30.65
CA HIS A 234 -6.53 -40.64 -31.59
C HIS A 234 -6.76 -39.10 -31.60
N HIS A 235 -5.65 -38.41 -31.27
CA HIS A 235 -4.94 -37.36 -32.05
C HIS A 235 -5.67 -36.24 -32.81
N GLY A 236 -5.09 -35.03 -32.72
CA GLY A 236 -5.26 -33.96 -33.70
C GLY A 236 -4.67 -32.63 -33.25
N SER A 237 -3.35 -32.47 -33.25
CA SER A 237 -2.71 -31.19 -32.88
C SER A 237 -2.71 -30.18 -34.03
N SER A 238 -2.85 -28.89 -33.72
CA SER A 238 -2.53 -27.79 -34.63
C SER A 238 -2.19 -26.54 -33.83
N HIS A 239 -0.94 -26.06 -33.95
CA HIS A 239 -0.58 -24.70 -33.54
C HIS A 239 -0.99 -23.73 -34.65
N ILE A 240 -1.50 -22.55 -34.29
CA ILE A 240 -1.59 -21.40 -35.19
C ILE A 240 -0.85 -20.23 -34.52
N THR A 241 -0.07 -19.50 -35.32
CA THR A 241 0.76 -18.37 -34.87
C THR A 241 0.05 -17.06 -35.20
N ALA A 242 0.27 -16.01 -34.40
CA ALA A 242 -0.38 -14.72 -34.61
C ALA A 242 0.18 -13.95 -35.83
N ALA A 243 -0.72 -13.30 -36.58
CA ALA A 243 -0.44 -12.23 -37.51
C ALA A 243 -1.67 -11.29 -37.58
N ALA A 244 -1.45 -10.03 -37.95
CA ALA A 244 -2.47 -8.98 -37.87
C ALA A 244 -3.45 -8.96 -39.06
N ILE A 245 -4.60 -8.28 -38.88
CA ILE A 245 -5.26 -7.41 -39.86
C ILE A 245 -6.25 -6.49 -39.11
N ALA A 246 -6.47 -5.28 -39.63
CA ALA A 246 -7.37 -4.28 -39.06
C ALA A 246 -8.54 -3.96 -39.99
N ALA A 247 -9.54 -3.25 -39.44
CA ALA A 247 -10.67 -2.60 -40.11
C ALA A 247 -11.69 -3.49 -40.85
N LYS A 248 -12.94 -3.51 -40.33
CA LYS A 248 -14.13 -2.90 -41.00
C LYS A 248 -15.43 -3.22 -40.24
N THR A 249 -16.17 -2.17 -39.87
CA THR A 249 -17.64 -2.20 -39.79
C THR A 249 -18.19 -0.80 -40.00
N SER A 250 -18.84 -0.59 -41.14
CA SER A 250 -19.45 0.68 -41.55
C SER A 250 -20.89 0.42 -41.98
N HIS A 251 -21.87 1.01 -41.30
CA HIS A 251 -23.21 1.31 -41.81
C HIS A 251 -23.79 2.44 -40.93
N ALA A 252 -24.23 3.61 -41.41
CA ALA A 252 -25.07 4.00 -42.56
C ALA A 252 -26.47 4.42 -42.04
N VAL A 253 -26.82 5.69 -42.30
CA VAL A 253 -28.05 6.35 -41.82
C VAL A 253 -29.16 6.26 -42.88
N VAL A 254 -30.41 6.13 -42.45
CA VAL A 254 -31.61 6.25 -43.31
C VAL A 254 -32.61 7.22 -42.69
N MET A 255 -33.22 8.08 -43.52
CA MET A 255 -34.10 9.20 -43.14
C MET A 255 -35.59 8.81 -43.12
N ALA A 256 -36.38 9.36 -42.18
CA ALA A 256 -37.86 9.36 -42.26
C ALA A 256 -38.52 10.61 -41.62
N LYS A 257 -39.25 11.35 -42.47
CA LYS A 257 -40.04 12.59 -42.29
C LYS A 257 -40.99 12.67 -41.06
N GLY A 258 -40.95 13.79 -40.32
CA GLY A 258 -41.87 14.93 -40.59
C GLY A 258 -43.15 15.20 -39.76
N GLY A 259 -43.03 15.78 -38.55
CA GLY A 259 -44.00 16.72 -37.93
C GLY A 259 -45.25 16.13 -37.22
N PRO A 260 -46.07 16.95 -36.50
CA PRO A 260 -46.00 18.42 -36.31
C PRO A 260 -45.81 18.90 -34.82
N TYR A 261 -45.74 20.23 -34.65
CA TYR A 261 -45.69 21.02 -33.39
C TYR A 261 -47.08 21.22 -32.73
N LEU A 262 -47.34 21.78 -31.53
CA LEU A 262 -46.70 22.52 -30.39
C LEU A 262 -47.70 22.38 -29.17
N PRO A 263 -47.55 22.95 -27.94
CA PRO A 263 -46.40 23.43 -27.13
C PRO A 263 -46.35 22.86 -25.68
N GLY A 264 -45.30 23.14 -24.89
CA GLY A 264 -45.27 22.86 -23.43
C GLY A 264 -44.06 23.41 -22.66
N ASN A 265 -44.30 24.33 -21.72
CA ASN A 265 -43.31 25.14 -20.99
C ASN A 265 -42.10 24.41 -20.35
N THR A 266 -40.91 25.02 -20.46
CA THR A 266 -39.79 24.90 -19.50
C THR A 266 -39.13 26.27 -19.26
N PRO A 267 -38.64 26.58 -18.03
CA PRO A 267 -38.06 27.89 -17.70
C PRO A 267 -36.55 27.97 -18.03
N ALA A 268 -36.05 29.19 -18.26
CA ALA A 268 -34.65 29.46 -18.62
C ALA A 268 -33.75 29.78 -17.40
N PRO A 269 -32.42 29.53 -17.48
CA PRO A 269 -31.46 29.96 -16.46
C PRO A 269 -31.11 31.46 -16.60
N PRO A 270 -30.85 32.18 -15.50
CA PRO A 270 -30.48 33.61 -15.51
C PRO A 270 -28.98 33.85 -15.75
N SER A 271 -28.62 35.10 -16.05
CA SER A 271 -27.27 35.56 -16.39
C SER A 271 -26.75 36.67 -15.45
N HIS A 272 -25.43 36.91 -15.54
CA HIS A 272 -24.60 38.00 -14.98
C HIS A 272 -25.24 39.10 -14.08
N PHE A 273 -24.76 39.20 -12.83
CA PHE A 273 -24.51 40.46 -12.09
C PHE A 273 -23.18 40.27 -11.32
N THR A 274 -22.05 40.90 -11.66
CA THR A 274 -21.60 42.31 -11.51
C THR A 274 -21.23 42.73 -10.08
N CYS A 275 -20.14 43.50 -9.97
CA CYS A 275 -19.53 43.97 -8.73
C CYS A 275 -20.10 45.33 -8.29
N SER A 276 -20.15 45.59 -6.99
CA SER A 276 -20.36 46.93 -6.42
C SER A 276 -19.61 47.08 -5.08
N CYS A 277 -19.18 48.31 -4.75
CA CYS A 277 -18.40 48.59 -3.54
C CYS A 277 -18.78 49.96 -2.94
N THR A 278 -19.08 50.00 -1.64
CA THR A 278 -19.02 51.14 -0.70
C THR A 278 -19.06 50.54 0.72
N HIS A 279 -18.10 50.83 1.61
CA HIS A 279 -18.16 51.87 2.66
C HIS A 279 -19.35 51.74 3.63
N ASP A 280 -19.22 51.88 4.96
CA ASP A 280 -18.18 52.61 5.72
C ASP A 280 -17.99 52.10 7.19
N GLN A 281 -16.87 52.48 7.82
CA GLN A 281 -16.56 52.45 9.28
C GLN A 281 -16.51 51.07 10.01
N GLN A 282 -15.84 50.90 11.16
CA GLN A 282 -15.17 51.86 12.07
C GLN A 282 -13.89 51.26 12.72
N VAL A 283 -12.96 52.10 13.19
CA VAL A 283 -11.64 51.70 13.75
C VAL A 283 -11.57 51.81 15.28
N ARG A 284 -10.90 50.86 15.95
CA ARG A 284 -10.21 51.05 17.25
C ARG A 284 -8.83 50.38 17.25
N HIS A 285 -7.91 50.91 18.07
CA HIS A 285 -6.46 50.64 18.05
C HIS A 285 -5.94 49.92 19.32
N SER A 286 -4.63 49.63 19.34
CA SER A 286 -3.74 49.38 20.51
C SER A 286 -3.69 47.94 21.09
N HIS A 287 -2.56 47.39 21.58
CA HIS A 287 -1.15 47.88 21.66
C HIS A 287 -0.11 46.72 21.74
N ILE A 288 0.98 46.81 20.94
CA ILE A 288 2.43 46.67 21.28
C ILE A 288 3.02 45.34 21.86
N HIS A 289 4.34 45.13 21.57
CA HIS A 289 5.34 44.12 22.01
C HIS A 289 5.40 42.80 21.20
N LEU A 290 6.57 42.19 20.94
CA LEU A 290 7.98 42.47 21.34
C LEU A 290 9.02 41.92 20.31
N SER A 291 10.28 42.41 20.38
CA SER A 291 11.56 41.84 19.83
C SER A 291 11.67 41.54 18.31
N SER A 292 12.55 42.16 17.50
CA SER A 292 14.05 42.20 17.47
C SER A 292 14.68 40.91 16.90
N SER A 293 15.66 40.89 15.98
CA SER A 293 16.63 41.93 15.55
C SER A 293 17.13 41.74 14.09
N CYS A 294 17.75 42.80 13.52
CA CYS A 294 18.97 42.87 12.66
C CYS A 294 19.38 41.69 11.73
N HIS A 295 19.99 41.89 10.55
CA HIS A 295 20.36 43.06 9.72
C HIS A 295 20.95 42.50 8.39
N TRP A 296 20.89 43.23 7.28
CA TRP A 296 22.00 43.37 6.30
C TRP A 296 21.62 44.46 5.29
N SER A 297 22.54 45.39 5.03
CA SER A 297 22.28 46.56 4.15
C SER A 297 23.16 46.51 2.92
N ALA A 298 22.60 46.88 1.76
CA ALA A 298 23.35 47.08 0.52
C ALA A 298 23.92 48.51 0.46
N HIS A 299 25.00 48.70 -0.32
CA HIS A 299 25.41 50.03 -0.79
C HIS A 299 25.96 49.96 -2.23
N HIS A 300 25.74 51.04 -2.98
CA HIS A 300 26.07 51.21 -4.39
C HIS A 300 27.57 51.47 -4.64
N VAL A 301 28.03 51.31 -5.90
CA VAL A 301 28.33 52.43 -6.84
C VAL A 301 28.82 51.90 -8.20
N CYS A 302 28.51 52.61 -9.29
CA CYS A 302 28.95 52.32 -10.66
C CYS A 302 30.10 53.25 -11.09
N GLN A 303 30.98 52.79 -12.00
CA GLN A 303 31.73 53.65 -12.93
C GLN A 303 32.27 52.87 -14.16
N SER A 304 32.98 53.54 -15.08
CA SER A 304 32.93 53.25 -16.54
C SER A 304 34.28 52.98 -17.26
N HIS A 305 34.15 52.38 -18.45
CA HIS A 305 35.05 52.28 -19.63
C HIS A 305 36.18 53.34 -19.82
N PRO A 306 37.31 53.04 -20.53
CA PRO A 306 37.32 52.60 -21.95
C PRO A 306 38.40 51.58 -22.40
N ALA A 307 38.58 51.45 -23.73
CA ALA A 307 39.17 50.33 -24.47
C ALA A 307 40.69 50.42 -24.82
N GLY A 308 41.26 49.31 -25.31
CA GLY A 308 42.61 49.23 -25.91
C GLY A 308 42.83 47.91 -26.68
N SER A 309 43.51 47.93 -27.82
CA SER A 309 43.60 46.83 -28.82
C SER A 309 44.97 46.15 -28.93
N CYS A 310 45.02 44.85 -29.29
CA CYS A 310 45.80 44.25 -30.41
C CYS A 310 45.94 42.70 -30.34
N SER A 311 46.12 42.07 -31.52
CA SER A 311 46.32 40.62 -31.78
C SER A 311 47.72 40.38 -32.42
N PRO A 312 48.16 39.19 -32.95
CA PRO A 312 47.52 37.86 -33.08
C PRO A 312 48.44 36.61 -32.83
N ASN A 313 48.00 35.42 -33.28
CA ASN A 313 48.71 34.12 -33.41
C ASN A 313 48.81 33.27 -32.10
N VAL A 314 48.87 31.92 -32.10
CA VAL A 314 49.24 30.89 -33.11
C VAL A 314 48.33 29.62 -33.04
N LEU A 315 47.97 29.07 -34.22
CA LEU A 315 47.51 27.69 -34.58
C LEU A 315 46.51 26.86 -33.74
N HIS A 316 45.49 26.36 -34.44
CA HIS A 316 44.74 25.12 -34.20
C HIS A 316 45.21 24.00 -35.16
N PRO A 317 45.13 22.71 -34.78
CA PRO A 317 44.92 21.58 -35.69
C PRO A 317 43.44 21.14 -35.73
N LEU A 318 43.09 20.19 -36.61
CA LEU A 318 41.72 19.84 -37.03
C LEU A 318 41.56 18.31 -37.29
N ILE A 319 40.31 17.81 -37.22
CA ILE A 319 39.80 16.54 -37.84
C ILE A 319 40.29 15.22 -37.17
N PRO A 320 39.56 14.07 -37.18
CA PRO A 320 38.26 13.74 -37.81
C PRO A 320 37.13 13.25 -36.86
N ASP A 321 35.95 13.01 -37.46
CA ASP A 321 34.79 12.31 -36.90
C ASP A 321 34.85 10.77 -36.96
N SER A 322 33.86 10.14 -36.28
CA SER A 322 33.31 8.78 -36.46
C SER A 322 34.01 7.56 -35.80
N ILE A 323 33.24 6.79 -35.01
CA ILE A 323 32.81 5.41 -35.31
C ILE A 323 31.73 4.91 -34.31
N ILE A 324 30.50 4.80 -34.83
CA ILE A 324 29.48 3.75 -34.61
C ILE A 324 29.31 3.12 -33.21
N SER A 325 28.15 3.40 -32.58
CA SER A 325 27.54 2.58 -31.53
C SER A 325 27.03 1.24 -32.08
N ARG A 326 27.19 0.14 -31.32
CA ARG A 326 26.69 -1.19 -31.71
C ARG A 326 25.17 -1.33 -31.48
N GLY A 327 24.38 -1.11 -32.53
CA GLY A 327 22.98 -1.55 -32.57
C GLY A 327 22.86 -3.06 -32.75
N VAL A 328 21.85 -3.68 -32.12
CA VAL A 328 21.51 -5.09 -32.33
C VAL A 328 20.79 -5.24 -33.67
N GLN A 329 21.34 -6.05 -34.58
CA GLN A 329 20.80 -6.23 -35.92
C GLN A 329 20.00 -7.54 -36.04
N VAL A 330 18.69 -7.42 -36.27
CA VAL A 330 17.84 -8.51 -36.75
C VAL A 330 17.97 -8.57 -38.27
N LEU A 331 18.07 -9.77 -38.85
CA LEU A 331 18.03 -10.00 -40.30
C LEU A 331 17.04 -11.12 -40.67
N PRO A 332 16.52 -11.14 -41.91
CA PRO A 332 15.35 -11.93 -42.28
C PRO A 332 15.68 -13.34 -42.78
N ARG A 333 14.62 -14.12 -43.06
CA ARG A 333 14.68 -15.41 -43.75
C ARG A 333 15.24 -15.26 -45.18
N ASP A 334 15.83 -16.34 -45.69
CA ASP A 334 15.31 -16.91 -46.94
C ASP A 334 15.37 -18.45 -46.94
N SER A 335 14.80 -19.10 -47.96
CA SER A 335 14.38 -20.52 -47.91
C SER A 335 15.22 -21.52 -48.73
N ALA A 336 15.34 -22.78 -48.25
CA ALA A 336 15.18 -23.99 -49.08
C ALA A 336 15.19 -25.35 -48.29
N SER A 337 14.11 -26.12 -48.49
CA SER A 337 14.09 -27.60 -48.70
C SER A 337 14.65 -28.66 -47.71
N LEU A 338 13.78 -29.68 -47.48
CA LEU A 338 14.03 -31.14 -47.39
C LEU A 338 14.38 -31.88 -46.06
N SER A 339 13.38 -32.70 -45.65
CA SER A 339 13.47 -34.15 -45.33
C SER A 339 13.45 -34.66 -43.87
N SER A 340 12.51 -35.59 -43.65
CA SER A 340 12.56 -36.80 -42.80
C SER A 340 12.95 -36.73 -41.30
N THR A 341 11.91 -36.74 -40.47
CA THR A 341 11.71 -37.54 -39.23
C THR A 341 12.16 -39.02 -39.34
N PRO A 342 12.21 -39.85 -38.26
CA PRO A 342 12.04 -39.61 -36.80
C PRO A 342 13.35 -40.06 -36.05
N SER A 343 13.45 -40.71 -34.87
CA SER A 343 12.55 -41.24 -33.81
C SER A 343 13.26 -41.46 -32.46
N GLU A 344 12.56 -41.13 -31.37
CA GLU A 344 12.44 -41.79 -30.04
C GLU A 344 13.59 -42.53 -29.30
N SER A 345 13.55 -42.36 -27.98
CA SER A 345 14.18 -43.18 -26.91
C SER A 345 13.39 -44.49 -26.61
N PRO A 346 13.56 -45.24 -25.48
CA PRO A 346 14.72 -45.49 -24.59
C PRO A 346 14.96 -47.02 -24.34
N ARG A 347 16.00 -47.43 -23.57
CA ARG A 347 15.91 -48.36 -22.40
C ARG A 347 17.24 -48.95 -21.86
N ALA A 348 17.43 -48.80 -20.55
CA ALA A 348 17.68 -49.85 -19.53
C ALA A 348 18.96 -50.73 -19.50
N THR A 349 19.08 -51.39 -18.34
CA THR A 349 19.87 -52.59 -17.96
C THR A 349 21.35 -52.45 -17.54
N GLN A 350 21.59 -53.04 -16.35
CA GLN A 350 22.86 -53.40 -15.70
C GLN A 350 23.68 -54.36 -16.61
N ALA A 351 24.98 -54.65 -16.41
CA ALA A 351 25.68 -54.93 -15.15
C ALA A 351 27.24 -54.99 -15.32
N THR A 352 27.97 -55.13 -14.20
CA THR A 352 29.25 -55.90 -13.99
C THR A 352 30.39 -55.89 -15.05
N SER A 353 31.70 -55.81 -14.71
CA SER A 353 32.38 -55.93 -13.40
C SER A 353 33.91 -55.63 -13.45
N ARG A 354 34.49 -55.29 -12.27
CA ARG A 354 35.84 -55.63 -11.72
C ARG A 354 37.12 -55.52 -12.57
N LEU A 355 38.09 -54.74 -12.05
CA LEU A 355 39.48 -55.07 -11.62
C LEU A 355 40.01 -53.78 -10.90
N SER A 356 40.54 -53.75 -9.67
CA SER A 356 41.80 -54.31 -9.12
C SER A 356 43.07 -53.72 -9.76
N THR A 357 44.10 -53.21 -9.04
CA THR A 357 44.39 -53.10 -7.58
C THR A 357 45.59 -52.15 -7.32
N ALA A 358 45.81 -51.74 -6.05
CA ALA A 358 47.09 -51.26 -5.45
C ALA A 358 47.62 -49.82 -5.79
N SER A 359 48.60 -49.21 -5.10
CA SER A 359 48.92 -49.11 -3.63
C SER A 359 50.09 -48.12 -3.34
N CYS A 360 49.82 -46.92 -2.79
CA CYS A 360 50.80 -46.01 -2.12
C CYS A 360 52.03 -45.54 -2.97
N PRO A 361 53.01 -44.74 -2.46
CA PRO A 361 53.11 -43.96 -1.21
C PRO A 361 53.35 -42.43 -1.44
N THR A 362 53.72 -41.69 -0.38
CA THR A 362 54.13 -40.25 -0.40
C THR A 362 55.64 -40.07 -0.55
N PRO A 363 56.13 -38.82 -0.76
CA PRO A 363 56.91 -38.18 0.32
C PRO A 363 56.60 -36.68 0.58
N LYS A 364 57.34 -36.05 1.51
CA LYS A 364 57.16 -34.68 2.06
C LYS A 364 58.32 -33.73 1.69
N VAL A 365 58.35 -32.55 2.35
CA VAL A 365 59.43 -31.54 2.55
C VAL A 365 59.24 -30.28 1.68
N HIS A 366 58.70 -29.16 2.21
CA HIS A 366 59.28 -28.12 3.11
C HIS A 366 60.32 -27.18 2.47
N THR A 367 59.97 -25.89 2.37
CA THR A 367 60.83 -24.76 2.80
C THR A 367 59.96 -23.51 3.06
N SER A 368 60.47 -22.57 3.85
CA SER A 368 59.79 -21.35 4.29
C SER A 368 60.33 -20.08 3.60
N PHE A 369 59.51 -19.04 3.49
CA PHE A 369 60.00 -17.66 3.33
C PHE A 369 59.16 -16.67 4.14
N HIS A 370 59.83 -15.72 4.80
CA HIS A 370 59.21 -14.52 5.33
C HIS A 370 58.74 -13.61 4.19
N SER A 371 57.71 -12.81 4.47
CA SER A 371 57.64 -11.44 3.97
C SER A 371 57.40 -10.52 5.16
N GLN A 372 58.14 -9.42 5.24
CA GLN A 372 58.13 -8.52 6.39
C GLN A 372 57.15 -7.38 6.16
N TYR A 373 56.38 -7.01 7.20
CA TYR A 373 55.64 -5.75 7.22
C TYR A 373 56.62 -4.58 7.19
N LEU A 374 56.57 -3.76 6.14
CA LEU A 374 57.26 -2.48 6.11
C LEU A 374 56.33 -1.38 6.64
N SER A 375 56.48 -1.01 7.91
CA SER A 375 55.70 0.06 8.54
C SER A 375 56.20 1.44 8.12
N VAL A 376 55.42 2.16 7.30
CA VAL A 376 55.67 3.58 6.99
C VAL A 376 55.14 4.44 8.14
N SER A 377 56.02 4.77 9.09
CA SER A 377 55.70 5.62 10.25
C SER A 377 55.57 7.10 9.87
N LEU A 378 54.40 7.51 9.39
CA LEU A 378 54.03 8.93 9.28
C LEU A 378 53.63 9.48 10.66
N GLN A 379 54.57 10.17 11.33
CA GLN A 379 54.26 10.93 12.55
C GLN A 379 53.46 12.19 12.21
N VAL A 380 52.15 12.15 12.47
CA VAL A 380 51.34 13.37 12.62
C VAL A 380 51.11 13.60 14.12
N GLN A 381 51.57 14.74 14.63
CA GLN A 381 51.46 15.06 16.05
C GLN A 381 50.03 15.44 16.45
N SER A 382 49.63 15.00 17.65
CA SER A 382 48.32 15.30 18.23
C SER A 382 48.04 16.81 18.36
N ARG A 383 46.80 17.18 18.06
CA ARG A 383 46.10 18.28 18.75
C ARG A 383 44.78 17.72 19.28
N CYS A 384 44.58 17.78 20.59
CA CYS A 384 43.41 17.21 21.23
C CYS A 384 42.10 17.88 20.77
N GLY A 385 41.17 17.07 20.26
CA GLY A 385 39.74 17.35 20.16
C GLY A 385 39.00 16.15 20.74
N SER A 386 38.05 16.37 21.65
CA SER A 386 37.50 15.31 22.51
C SER A 386 36.44 14.46 21.80
N ASN A 387 36.84 13.40 21.06
CA ASN A 387 35.91 12.49 20.37
C ASN A 387 36.38 11.00 20.22
N GLU A 388 37.42 10.53 20.91
CA GLU A 388 37.99 9.18 20.67
C GLU A 388 37.27 7.98 21.34
N ASN A 389 36.19 8.17 22.09
CA ASN A 389 35.66 7.14 23.01
C ASN A 389 34.70 6.09 22.40
N ILE A 390 34.33 6.16 21.12
CA ILE A 390 33.30 5.28 20.52
C ILE A 390 33.88 4.03 19.83
N LEU A 391 35.16 4.02 19.45
CA LEU A 391 35.77 2.96 18.62
C LEU A 391 36.75 2.04 19.40
N ARG A 392 36.40 1.63 20.63
CA ARG A 392 37.33 0.87 21.49
C ARG A 392 36.78 -0.29 22.34
N ALA A 393 35.54 -0.74 22.10
CA ALA A 393 35.10 -2.05 22.56
C ALA A 393 35.51 -3.13 21.55
N SER A 394 36.66 -3.77 21.74
CA SER A 394 37.12 -4.88 20.88
C SER A 394 36.57 -6.25 21.27
N HIS A 395 35.74 -6.30 22.32
CA HIS A 395 35.03 -7.47 22.81
C HIS A 395 33.66 -7.02 23.34
N SER A 396 32.66 -7.88 23.17
CA SER A 396 31.30 -7.72 23.70
C SER A 396 31.24 -7.88 25.22
N ALA A 397 30.27 -7.21 25.84
CA ALA A 397 29.92 -7.36 27.26
C ALA A 397 28.87 -8.47 27.52
N VAL A 398 28.43 -9.20 26.49
CA VAL A 398 27.44 -10.29 26.61
C VAL A 398 28.03 -11.50 27.32
N ASP A 399 27.58 -11.73 28.55
CA ASP A 399 28.04 -12.83 29.41
C ASP A 399 27.50 -14.21 28.97
N ILE A 400 28.29 -14.89 28.13
CA ILE A 400 28.04 -16.26 27.66
C ILE A 400 28.25 -17.35 28.74
N SER A 401 28.82 -17.03 29.92
CA SER A 401 29.16 -18.04 30.93
C SER A 401 27.97 -18.54 31.74
N LYS A 402 26.89 -17.74 31.85
CA LYS A 402 25.76 -17.99 32.76
C LYS A 402 24.63 -18.84 32.17
N VAL A 403 24.95 -19.79 31.28
CA VAL A 403 24.00 -20.66 30.52
C VAL A 403 22.82 -21.18 31.35
N ALA A 404 23.07 -21.67 32.58
CA ALA A 404 22.03 -22.21 33.45
C ALA A 404 20.96 -21.18 33.86
N ARG A 405 21.34 -19.90 34.01
CA ARG A 405 20.49 -18.78 34.43
C ARG A 405 19.73 -18.10 33.27
N ARG A 406 19.80 -18.63 32.04
CA ARG A 406 19.10 -18.04 30.90
C ARG A 406 17.58 -17.95 31.11
N HIS A 407 16.99 -16.89 30.57
CA HIS A 407 15.56 -16.63 30.61
C HIS A 407 14.76 -17.84 30.05
N ARG A 408 13.74 -18.27 30.79
CA ARG A 408 12.85 -19.40 30.41
C ARG A 408 11.57 -18.95 29.71
N MET A 409 11.22 -17.68 29.86
CA MET A 409 10.25 -16.95 29.02
C MET A 409 11.01 -15.85 28.27
N SER A 410 10.57 -15.44 27.09
CA SER A 410 11.21 -14.31 26.39
C SER A 410 10.99 -13.00 27.16
N PRO A 411 12.02 -12.18 27.39
CA PRO A 411 11.89 -10.91 28.12
C PRO A 411 11.08 -9.86 27.35
N PHE A 412 10.94 -10.01 26.03
CA PHE A 412 10.15 -9.10 25.21
C PHE A 412 8.66 -9.48 25.23
N PRO A 413 7.73 -8.53 25.39
CA PRO A 413 6.30 -8.79 25.32
C PRO A 413 5.88 -9.27 23.91
N LEU A 414 4.68 -9.86 23.83
CA LEU A 414 4.13 -10.39 22.58
C LEU A 414 3.29 -9.30 21.90
N THR A 415 3.86 -8.67 20.87
CA THR A 415 3.26 -7.49 20.20
C THR A 415 2.21 -7.94 19.18
N SER A 416 1.07 -7.26 19.06
CA SER A 416 0.14 -7.51 17.94
C SER A 416 0.78 -7.13 16.60
N MET A 417 0.29 -7.72 15.50
CA MET A 417 0.79 -7.40 14.16
C MET A 417 0.67 -5.91 13.86
N ASP A 418 -0.50 -5.33 14.10
CA ASP A 418 -0.80 -3.94 13.73
C ASP A 418 0.06 -2.97 14.53
N LYS A 419 0.25 -3.22 15.84
CA LYS A 419 1.17 -2.43 16.66
C LYS A 419 2.61 -2.56 16.17
N ALA A 420 3.07 -3.75 15.80
CA ALA A 420 4.42 -3.94 15.26
C ALA A 420 4.61 -3.19 13.93
N PHE A 421 3.63 -3.25 13.02
CA PHE A 421 3.65 -2.56 11.73
C PHE A 421 3.63 -1.03 11.89
N ILE A 422 2.74 -0.51 12.74
CA ILE A 422 2.67 0.92 13.08
C ILE A 422 3.99 1.39 13.69
N THR A 423 4.53 0.66 14.68
CA THR A 423 5.81 1.03 15.32
C THR A 423 6.98 1.07 14.33
N VAL A 424 7.03 0.15 13.36
CA VAL A 424 8.03 0.19 12.28
C VAL A 424 7.87 1.46 11.45
N LEU A 425 6.66 1.79 11.00
CA LEU A 425 6.42 2.98 10.19
C LEU A 425 6.63 4.29 10.97
N GLU A 426 6.28 4.36 12.25
CA GLU A 426 6.49 5.55 13.09
C GLU A 426 7.98 5.83 13.28
N MET A 427 8.75 4.83 13.71
CA MET A 427 10.17 4.99 14.04
C MET A 427 11.09 5.15 12.83
N THR A 428 10.62 4.76 11.64
CA THR A 428 11.35 4.89 10.37
C THR A 428 11.43 6.35 9.89
N PRO A 429 12.63 6.90 9.62
CA PRO A 429 12.77 8.24 9.06
C PRO A 429 12.43 8.28 7.55
N ILE A 430 12.19 9.48 7.01
CA ILE A 430 12.29 9.75 5.57
C ILE A 430 13.73 10.22 5.31
N LEU A 431 14.39 9.72 4.27
CA LEU A 431 15.76 10.10 3.95
C LEU A 431 15.86 11.46 3.27
N GLY A 432 17.07 12.03 3.37
CA GLY A 432 17.43 13.30 2.73
C GLY A 432 17.33 13.28 1.21
N ILE A 433 17.52 14.45 0.62
CA ILE A 433 17.36 14.71 -0.81
C ILE A 433 18.69 14.53 -1.54
N GLU A 434 18.62 14.10 -2.79
CA GLU A 434 19.71 14.19 -3.78
C GLU A 434 19.20 14.66 -5.14
N VAL A 435 20.10 15.15 -5.98
CA VAL A 435 19.80 15.52 -7.38
C VAL A 435 20.31 14.43 -8.30
N ILE A 436 19.47 13.99 -9.24
CA ILE A 436 19.77 12.94 -10.20
C ILE A 436 19.36 13.35 -11.62
N ASN A 437 19.94 12.68 -12.62
CA ASN A 437 19.45 12.76 -13.99
C ASN A 437 18.06 12.09 -14.07
N TYR A 438 17.15 12.66 -14.87
CA TYR A 438 15.78 12.18 -14.99
C TYR A 438 15.67 10.70 -15.42
N ARG A 439 16.67 10.17 -16.12
CA ARG A 439 16.72 8.76 -16.55
C ARG A 439 16.83 7.78 -15.38
N ASP A 440 17.47 8.20 -14.29
CA ASP A 440 17.65 7.42 -13.07
C ASP A 440 16.47 7.59 -12.09
N GLY A 441 15.41 8.31 -12.52
CA GLY A 441 14.23 8.65 -11.73
C GLY A 441 13.20 7.53 -11.56
N LEU A 442 13.35 6.38 -12.23
CA LEU A 442 12.35 5.30 -12.15
C LEU A 442 12.25 4.74 -10.72
N GLY A 443 11.04 4.78 -10.13
CA GLY A 443 10.79 4.39 -8.75
C GLY A 443 11.21 5.43 -7.69
N ARG A 444 11.77 6.57 -8.10
CA ARG A 444 12.12 7.68 -7.19
C ARG A 444 10.90 8.52 -6.84
N VAL A 445 10.94 9.19 -5.69
CA VAL A 445 9.93 10.16 -5.27
C VAL A 445 10.48 11.58 -5.41
N LEU A 446 9.75 12.45 -6.12
CA LEU A 446 10.11 13.86 -6.27
C LEU A 446 10.09 14.60 -4.93
N ALA A 447 11.18 15.31 -4.62
CA ALA A 447 11.31 16.15 -3.44
C ALA A 447 10.95 17.64 -3.71
N GLN A 448 10.66 17.97 -4.97
CA GLN A 448 10.31 19.29 -5.49
C GLN A 448 9.11 19.20 -6.44
N ASP A 449 8.43 20.32 -6.65
CA ASP A 449 7.50 20.49 -7.77
C ASP A 449 8.27 20.73 -9.09
N ILE A 450 7.65 20.37 -10.22
CA ILE A 450 8.21 20.51 -11.57
C ILE A 450 7.27 21.38 -12.41
N TYR A 451 7.80 22.47 -12.96
CA TYR A 451 7.04 23.42 -13.76
C TYR A 451 7.46 23.40 -15.23
N ALA A 452 6.50 23.52 -16.13
CA ALA A 452 6.74 23.64 -17.57
C ALA A 452 7.33 25.03 -17.90
N LYS A 453 8.55 25.06 -18.45
CA LYS A 453 9.21 26.30 -18.89
C LYS A 453 8.68 26.83 -20.24
N ASP A 454 8.08 25.94 -21.04
CA ASP A 454 7.56 26.18 -22.38
C ASP A 454 6.11 25.64 -22.50
N ASN A 455 5.42 25.98 -23.60
CA ASN A 455 4.08 25.44 -23.90
C ASN A 455 4.17 24.12 -24.68
N LEU A 456 3.19 23.24 -24.53
CA LEU A 456 2.98 22.06 -25.39
C LEU A 456 1.59 22.11 -26.06
N PRO A 457 1.51 22.09 -27.40
CA PRO A 457 2.61 22.35 -28.32
C PRO A 457 3.10 23.83 -28.19
N PRO A 458 4.37 24.13 -28.54
CA PRO A 458 4.91 25.49 -28.45
C PRO A 458 4.47 26.40 -29.60
N PHE A 459 4.05 25.80 -30.72
CA PHE A 459 3.42 26.42 -31.88
C PHE A 459 2.02 25.80 -32.08
N PRO A 460 1.08 26.43 -32.81
CA PRO A 460 -0.17 25.77 -33.17
C PRO A 460 0.18 24.58 -34.08
N ALA A 461 -0.27 23.36 -33.75
CA ALA A 461 0.19 22.13 -34.39
C ALA A 461 -0.95 21.36 -35.06
N SER A 462 -0.67 20.76 -36.22
CA SER A 462 -1.62 19.88 -36.89
C SER A 462 -1.83 18.58 -36.11
N VAL A 463 -3.08 18.13 -36.03
CA VAL A 463 -3.49 16.82 -35.48
C VAL A 463 -3.50 15.74 -36.58
N LYS A 464 -3.40 16.13 -37.85
CA LYS A 464 -3.62 15.29 -39.03
C LYS A 464 -2.65 15.58 -40.17
N ASP A 465 -2.48 14.60 -41.05
CA ASP A 465 -1.91 14.82 -42.38
C ASP A 465 -3.01 15.38 -43.30
N GLY A 466 -2.70 16.41 -44.08
CA GLY A 466 -3.70 17.10 -44.89
C GLY A 466 -3.29 18.53 -45.21
N TYR A 467 -4.19 19.50 -44.98
CA TYR A 467 -3.98 20.90 -45.37
C TYR A 467 -4.39 21.87 -44.26
N ALA A 468 -3.56 22.86 -43.97
CA ALA A 468 -3.93 24.04 -43.21
C ALA A 468 -4.74 24.98 -44.10
N VAL A 469 -5.93 25.37 -43.63
CA VAL A 469 -6.94 26.08 -44.39
C VAL A 469 -7.49 27.27 -43.59
N ARG A 470 -8.23 28.13 -44.29
CA ARG A 470 -9.06 29.17 -43.67
C ARG A 470 -10.50 28.66 -43.60
N ALA A 471 -11.02 28.41 -42.41
CA ALA A 471 -12.38 27.90 -42.19
C ALA A 471 -13.44 28.83 -42.81
N ALA A 472 -13.18 30.14 -42.80
CA ALA A 472 -14.03 31.16 -43.40
C ALA A 472 -14.13 31.09 -44.94
N ASP A 473 -13.20 30.43 -45.63
CA ASP A 473 -13.27 30.24 -47.08
C ASP A 473 -14.28 29.13 -47.46
N GLY A 474 -14.60 28.22 -46.53
CA GLY A 474 -15.51 27.10 -46.76
C GLY A 474 -15.00 26.05 -47.77
N PRO A 475 -15.89 25.21 -48.34
CA PRO A 475 -15.53 24.17 -49.31
C PRO A 475 -15.18 24.67 -50.73
N GLY A 476 -14.67 23.75 -51.56
CA GLY A 476 -14.28 23.99 -52.95
C GLY A 476 -12.78 24.28 -53.14
N ASP A 477 -12.39 24.44 -54.40
CA ASP A 477 -11.02 24.54 -54.93
C ASP A 477 -10.12 25.57 -54.21
N ARG A 478 -8.99 25.12 -53.66
CA ARG A 478 -7.95 25.98 -53.04
C ARG A 478 -6.58 25.72 -53.64
N PHE A 479 -5.81 26.78 -53.89
CA PHE A 479 -4.44 26.69 -54.38
C PHE A 479 -3.47 26.24 -53.29
N ILE A 480 -2.75 25.14 -53.53
CA ILE A 480 -1.72 24.64 -52.62
C ILE A 480 -0.45 25.49 -52.81
N MET A 481 -0.10 26.28 -51.80
CA MET A 481 0.97 27.28 -51.86
C MET A 481 2.34 26.79 -51.37
N GLY A 482 2.42 25.53 -50.93
CA GLY A 482 3.61 24.92 -50.33
C GLY A 482 3.24 23.90 -49.24
N GLU A 483 4.23 23.51 -48.45
CA GLU A 483 4.13 22.53 -47.37
C GLU A 483 4.76 23.07 -46.07
N SER A 484 4.16 22.74 -44.93
CA SER A 484 4.74 22.87 -43.59
C SER A 484 5.06 21.48 -43.06
N GLN A 485 6.33 21.25 -42.73
CA GLN A 485 6.85 19.96 -42.28
C GLN A 485 7.20 20.01 -40.78
N ALA A 486 7.09 18.87 -40.10
CA ALA A 486 7.52 18.75 -38.71
C ALA A 486 9.00 19.15 -38.55
N GLY A 487 9.29 20.00 -37.56
CA GLY A 487 10.65 20.50 -37.28
C GLY A 487 11.05 21.78 -38.03
N GLN A 488 10.23 22.31 -38.94
CA GLN A 488 10.48 23.59 -39.63
C GLN A 488 9.32 24.56 -39.40
N GLN A 489 9.61 25.82 -39.08
CA GLN A 489 8.58 26.86 -38.94
C GLN A 489 8.23 27.43 -40.33
N PRO A 490 6.97 27.32 -40.80
CA PRO A 490 6.57 27.92 -42.07
C PRO A 490 6.68 29.45 -42.02
N THR A 491 7.25 30.01 -43.09
CA THR A 491 7.49 31.45 -43.28
C THR A 491 6.41 32.16 -44.08
N HIS A 492 5.58 31.41 -44.82
CA HIS A 492 4.51 31.95 -45.66
C HIS A 492 3.18 32.05 -44.89
N THR A 493 2.35 33.03 -45.24
CA THR A 493 1.02 33.26 -44.65
C THR A 493 -0.06 32.82 -45.64
N VAL A 494 -1.00 31.99 -45.20
CA VAL A 494 -2.13 31.49 -46.00
C VAL A 494 -3.16 32.60 -46.22
N MET A 495 -3.34 32.99 -47.48
CA MET A 495 -4.30 34.03 -47.89
C MET A 495 -5.64 33.41 -48.33
N PRO A 496 -6.73 34.19 -48.47
CA PRO A 496 -8.00 33.68 -48.99
C PRO A 496 -7.86 32.94 -50.32
N GLY A 497 -8.48 31.76 -50.43
CA GLY A 497 -8.40 30.88 -51.61
C GLY A 497 -7.14 30.02 -51.68
N GLN A 498 -6.23 30.10 -50.70
CA GLN A 498 -5.01 29.30 -50.61
C GLN A 498 -5.07 28.31 -49.46
N VAL A 499 -4.26 27.25 -49.54
CA VAL A 499 -4.01 26.28 -48.49
C VAL A 499 -2.54 25.89 -48.49
N MET A 500 -2.04 25.39 -47.35
CA MET A 500 -0.69 24.82 -47.25
C MET A 500 -0.80 23.36 -46.80
N ARG A 501 -0.07 22.45 -47.44
CA ARG A 501 -0.01 21.05 -47.00
C ARG A 501 0.63 20.99 -45.62
N VAL A 502 0.10 20.14 -44.73
CA VAL A 502 0.64 19.91 -43.38
C VAL A 502 0.75 18.42 -43.10
N THR A 503 1.81 18.03 -42.41
CA THR A 503 1.90 16.70 -41.76
C THR A 503 1.45 16.79 -40.31
N THR A 504 1.09 15.66 -39.72
CA THR A 504 0.80 15.51 -38.29
C THR A 504 1.97 16.04 -37.47
N GLY A 505 1.68 16.91 -36.49
CA GLY A 505 2.70 17.57 -35.67
C GLY A 505 3.46 18.74 -36.34
N ALA A 506 3.24 19.04 -37.62
CA ALA A 506 3.79 20.24 -38.25
C ALA A 506 3.15 21.52 -37.70
N PRO A 507 3.85 22.66 -37.69
CA PRO A 507 3.25 23.93 -37.31
C PRO A 507 2.23 24.41 -38.34
N ILE A 508 1.12 24.98 -37.87
CA ILE A 508 0.15 25.67 -38.72
C ILE A 508 0.73 27.02 -39.16
N PRO A 509 0.75 27.35 -40.46
CA PRO A 509 1.19 28.65 -40.96
C PRO A 509 0.26 29.79 -40.50
N CYS A 510 0.80 31.01 -40.46
CA CYS A 510 -0.02 32.20 -40.22
C CYS A 510 -1.15 32.32 -41.25
N GLY A 511 -2.29 32.89 -40.85
CA GLY A 511 -3.44 33.11 -41.73
C GLY A 511 -4.42 31.93 -41.84
N ALA A 512 -3.98 30.70 -41.56
CA ALA A 512 -4.83 29.52 -41.41
C ALA A 512 -5.35 29.38 -39.96
N ASP A 513 -6.57 28.88 -39.82
CA ASP A 513 -7.30 28.72 -38.55
C ASP A 513 -7.99 27.35 -38.42
N ALA A 514 -7.84 26.47 -39.42
CA ALA A 514 -8.29 25.10 -39.41
C ALA A 514 -7.29 24.18 -40.13
N VAL A 515 -7.42 22.88 -39.90
CA VAL A 515 -6.83 21.83 -40.73
C VAL A 515 -7.97 21.05 -41.37
N VAL A 516 -7.77 20.48 -42.55
CA VAL A 516 -8.62 19.40 -43.08
C VAL A 516 -7.73 18.21 -43.40
N GLN A 517 -8.14 17.03 -42.92
CA GLN A 517 -7.41 15.78 -43.10
C GLN A 517 -7.44 15.34 -44.56
N VAL A 518 -6.40 14.68 -45.04
CA VAL A 518 -6.25 14.32 -46.46
C VAL A 518 -7.42 13.48 -47.00
N GLU A 519 -8.04 12.67 -46.14
CA GLU A 519 -9.20 11.83 -46.48
C GLU A 519 -10.48 12.63 -46.83
N ASP A 520 -10.61 13.87 -46.34
CA ASP A 520 -11.73 14.78 -46.60
C ASP A 520 -11.41 15.77 -47.75
N THR A 521 -10.46 15.41 -48.62
CA THR A 521 -10.02 16.22 -49.76
C THR A 521 -9.90 15.43 -51.05
N GLU A 522 -10.21 16.06 -52.18
CA GLU A 522 -10.01 15.50 -53.52
C GLU A 522 -8.95 16.32 -54.27
N LEU A 523 -7.96 15.65 -54.88
CA LEU A 523 -6.89 16.26 -55.65
C LEU A 523 -7.37 16.56 -57.07
N LEU A 524 -7.56 17.84 -57.40
CA LEU A 524 -8.16 18.26 -58.67
C LEU A 524 -7.13 18.58 -59.76
N ARG A 525 -5.89 18.92 -59.39
CA ARG A 525 -4.77 19.20 -60.32
C ARG A 525 -3.41 18.91 -59.67
N GLU A 526 -2.45 18.48 -60.48
CA GLU A 526 -1.04 18.26 -60.12
C GLU A 526 -0.09 18.97 -61.11
N SER A 527 1.22 18.97 -60.79
CA SER A 527 2.29 19.37 -61.71
C SER A 527 3.45 18.35 -61.63
N GLU A 528 4.29 18.29 -62.67
CA GLU A 528 5.42 17.36 -62.74
C GLU A 528 6.45 17.56 -61.61
N ASP A 529 6.60 18.79 -61.10
CA ASP A 529 7.57 19.15 -60.04
C ASP A 529 6.96 19.24 -58.62
N THR A 530 5.65 19.49 -58.48
CA THR A 530 5.01 19.78 -57.16
C THR A 530 3.92 18.80 -56.74
N HIS A 531 3.50 17.89 -57.62
CA HIS A 531 2.50 16.83 -57.40
C HIS A 531 1.09 17.23 -56.94
N GLN A 532 0.85 18.42 -56.38
CA GLN A 532 -0.47 18.86 -55.96
C GLN A 532 -0.62 20.39 -56.14
N LEU A 533 -1.74 20.82 -56.72
CA LEU A 533 -2.04 22.24 -56.99
C LEU A 533 -3.38 22.71 -56.45
N VAL A 534 -4.43 21.87 -56.51
CA VAL A 534 -5.80 22.27 -56.13
C VAL A 534 -6.52 21.17 -55.35
N VAL A 535 -7.17 21.54 -54.25
CA VAL A 535 -7.91 20.64 -53.35
C VAL A 535 -9.26 21.22 -52.90
N SER A 536 -10.25 20.36 -52.63
CA SER A 536 -11.53 20.71 -51.98
C SER A 536 -11.54 20.32 -50.49
N VAL A 537 -12.32 21.00 -49.65
CA VAL A 537 -12.05 21.14 -48.20
C VAL A 537 -13.32 21.01 -47.32
N THR A 538 -13.29 20.18 -46.27
CA THR A 538 -14.39 20.04 -45.29
C THR A 538 -13.92 20.07 -43.82
N PHE A 539 -13.99 21.25 -43.19
CA PHE A 539 -13.91 21.58 -41.74
C PHE A 539 -13.27 20.57 -40.74
N CYS A 540 -12.10 20.88 -40.15
CA CYS A 540 -11.51 20.10 -39.04
C CYS A 540 -10.55 20.95 -38.13
N LEU A 541 -9.99 20.33 -37.09
CA LEU A 541 -9.41 20.91 -35.86
C LEU A 541 -7.86 21.00 -35.88
N TYR A 542 -7.29 21.91 -35.06
CA TYR A 542 -5.85 21.98 -34.75
C TYR A 542 -5.60 22.07 -33.24
N ARG A 543 -4.37 21.76 -32.77
CA ARG A 543 -3.95 21.99 -31.37
C ARG A 543 -3.36 23.40 -31.22
N PRO A 544 -3.99 24.33 -30.49
CA PRO A 544 -3.40 25.65 -30.24
C PRO A 544 -2.18 25.59 -29.32
N ILE A 545 -1.43 26.70 -29.23
CA ILE A 545 -0.27 26.82 -28.33
C ILE A 545 -0.71 26.56 -26.89
N GLY A 546 -0.03 25.65 -26.20
CA GLY A 546 -0.32 25.33 -24.80
C GLY A 546 -1.66 24.63 -24.58
N HIS A 547 -2.13 23.86 -25.57
CA HIS A 547 -3.32 23.02 -25.47
C HIS A 547 -3.15 21.90 -24.43
N ASP A 548 -1.97 21.26 -24.38
CA ASP A 548 -1.72 20.06 -23.58
C ASP A 548 -0.96 20.37 -22.29
N ILE A 549 -0.05 21.36 -22.32
CA ILE A 549 0.69 21.88 -21.16
C ILE A 549 0.95 23.37 -21.36
N ARG A 550 0.71 24.20 -20.35
CA ARG A 550 0.99 25.64 -20.38
C ARG A 550 2.30 26.00 -19.69
N ARG A 551 3.01 27.00 -20.22
CA ARG A 551 4.18 27.60 -19.56
C ARG A 551 3.78 28.12 -18.18
N GLY A 552 4.50 27.69 -17.14
CA GLY A 552 4.25 27.98 -15.73
C GLY A 552 3.34 26.96 -15.03
N GLU A 553 2.80 25.96 -15.73
CA GLU A 553 1.99 24.89 -15.15
C GLU A 553 2.85 23.89 -14.37
N CYS A 554 2.35 23.42 -13.21
CA CYS A 554 2.98 22.36 -12.43
C CYS A 554 2.61 21.00 -13.05
N VAL A 555 3.57 20.34 -13.69
CA VAL A 555 3.33 19.09 -14.43
C VAL A 555 3.54 17.83 -13.58
N LEU A 556 4.37 17.92 -12.54
CA LEU A 556 4.58 16.87 -11.54
C LEU A 556 4.75 17.53 -10.17
N ALA A 557 4.05 17.00 -9.16
CA ALA A 557 4.09 17.54 -7.81
C ALA A 557 5.18 16.87 -6.96
N LYS A 558 5.62 17.57 -5.91
CA LYS A 558 6.38 16.97 -4.82
C LYS A 558 5.60 15.81 -4.20
N GLY A 559 6.26 14.69 -3.96
CA GLY A 559 5.66 13.47 -3.45
C GLY A 559 5.18 12.50 -4.55
N THR A 560 5.20 12.89 -5.83
CA THR A 560 4.95 11.96 -6.94
C THR A 560 6.06 10.89 -6.99
N HIS A 561 5.66 9.62 -6.89
CA HIS A 561 6.49 8.45 -7.14
C HIS A 561 6.49 8.15 -8.64
N MET A 562 7.66 8.20 -9.28
CA MET A 562 7.79 8.30 -10.73
C MET A 562 7.83 6.94 -11.43
N GLY A 563 6.90 6.72 -12.36
CA GLY A 563 6.91 5.66 -13.36
C GLY A 563 7.38 6.16 -14.73
N PRO A 564 7.25 5.33 -15.79
CA PRO A 564 7.72 5.68 -17.13
C PRO A 564 7.07 6.94 -17.73
N SER A 565 5.80 7.20 -17.41
CA SER A 565 5.06 8.38 -17.86
C SER A 565 5.67 9.67 -17.31
N GLU A 566 6.03 9.67 -16.04
CA GLU A 566 6.61 10.82 -15.33
C GLU A 566 8.01 11.13 -15.88
N ILE A 567 8.82 10.11 -16.19
CA ILE A 567 10.12 10.27 -16.85
C ILE A 567 9.95 10.85 -18.27
N GLY A 568 8.90 10.43 -19.00
CA GLY A 568 8.53 11.02 -20.28
C GLY A 568 8.08 12.49 -20.15
N LEU A 569 7.37 12.84 -19.09
CA LEU A 569 6.91 14.21 -18.83
C LEU A 569 8.07 15.14 -18.45
N LEU A 570 9.01 14.68 -17.62
CA LEU A 570 10.28 15.39 -17.33
C LEU A 570 11.07 15.70 -18.61
N ALA A 571 11.20 14.72 -19.51
CA ALA A 571 11.82 14.92 -20.82
C ALA A 571 11.04 15.93 -21.68
N THR A 572 9.70 15.89 -21.64
CA THR A 572 8.80 16.75 -22.42
C THR A 572 8.91 18.23 -22.02
N VAL A 573 8.99 18.54 -20.72
CA VAL A 573 9.28 19.91 -20.25
C VAL A 573 10.77 20.26 -20.27
N GLY A 574 11.63 19.32 -20.67
CA GLY A 574 13.08 19.47 -20.74
C GLY A 574 13.71 19.82 -19.38
N VAL A 575 13.29 19.14 -18.32
CA VAL A 575 13.88 19.20 -16.97
C VAL A 575 14.66 17.91 -16.76
N THR A 576 15.97 17.95 -17.01
CA THR A 576 16.82 16.76 -17.07
C THR A 576 17.46 16.38 -15.74
N GLU A 577 17.51 17.30 -14.78
CA GLU A 577 18.02 17.07 -13.42
C GLU A 577 16.87 17.34 -12.43
N VAL A 578 16.65 16.44 -11.46
CA VAL A 578 15.54 16.52 -10.51
C VAL A 578 15.97 16.19 -9.09
N SER A 579 15.44 16.93 -8.13
CA SER A 579 15.61 16.65 -6.69
C SER A 579 14.65 15.53 -6.26
N VAL A 580 15.19 14.44 -5.73
CA VAL A 580 14.44 13.26 -5.27
C VAL A 580 14.86 12.85 -3.86
N HIS A 581 14.02 12.06 -3.19
CA HIS A 581 14.44 11.38 -1.97
C HIS A 581 15.46 10.26 -2.27
N LYS A 582 16.44 10.11 -1.38
CA LYS A 582 17.46 9.05 -1.44
C LYS A 582 16.83 7.66 -1.25
N PHE A 583 17.33 6.69 -2.01
CA PHE A 583 17.07 5.28 -1.69
C PHE A 583 17.88 4.87 -0.45
N PRO A 584 17.29 4.12 0.49
CA PRO A 584 18.04 3.52 1.61
C PRO A 584 19.05 2.49 1.11
N VAL A 585 20.28 2.55 1.64
CA VAL A 585 21.24 1.45 1.47
C VAL A 585 20.94 0.36 2.51
N VAL A 586 20.89 -0.90 2.09
CA VAL A 586 20.45 -2.02 2.93
C VAL A 586 21.51 -3.11 3.05
N ALA A 587 22.07 -3.29 4.25
CA ALA A 587 22.99 -4.37 4.57
C ALA A 587 22.25 -5.64 5.01
N VAL A 588 22.71 -6.81 4.55
CA VAL A 588 22.10 -8.11 4.87
C VAL A 588 23.16 -9.11 5.32
N MET A 589 22.93 -9.74 6.48
CA MET A 589 23.75 -10.84 7.03
C MET A 589 22.89 -12.03 7.48
N SER A 590 23.42 -13.24 7.39
CA SER A 590 22.81 -14.43 8.03
C SER A 590 23.64 -14.84 9.24
N THR A 591 22.99 -15.29 10.31
CA THR A 591 23.64 -15.70 11.57
C THR A 591 23.30 -17.16 11.87
N GLY A 592 24.30 -18.01 12.02
CA GLY A 592 24.09 -19.43 12.35
C GLY A 592 25.34 -20.29 12.21
N ASN A 593 25.77 -20.96 13.28
CA ASN A 593 26.88 -21.91 13.25
C ASN A 593 26.62 -23.13 12.35
N GLU A 594 25.36 -23.42 11.98
CA GLU A 594 24.97 -24.45 11.02
C GLU A 594 25.15 -24.02 9.55
N LEU A 595 25.38 -22.74 9.28
CA LEU A 595 25.38 -22.20 7.92
C LEU A 595 26.70 -22.46 7.17
N LEU A 596 26.58 -22.38 5.84
CA LEU A 596 27.59 -22.42 4.79
C LEU A 596 27.11 -21.51 3.64
N ASN A 597 28.00 -21.06 2.76
CA ASN A 597 27.59 -20.31 1.58
C ASN A 597 26.91 -21.21 0.52
N PRO A 598 26.14 -20.64 -0.42
CA PRO A 598 25.54 -21.40 -1.53
C PRO A 598 26.55 -22.23 -2.34
N GLU A 599 27.80 -21.75 -2.45
CA GLU A 599 28.90 -22.33 -3.22
C GLU A 599 29.60 -23.50 -2.50
N ASP A 600 29.47 -23.59 -1.18
CA ASP A 600 30.17 -24.58 -0.34
C ASP A 600 29.52 -25.97 -0.42
N ASP A 601 30.30 -27.05 -0.28
CA ASP A 601 29.77 -28.41 -0.13
C ASP A 601 29.20 -28.70 1.27
N LEU A 602 28.23 -29.62 1.35
CA LEU A 602 27.53 -29.92 2.61
C LEU A 602 28.34 -30.84 3.53
N HIS A 603 28.51 -30.41 4.77
CA HIS A 603 29.12 -31.17 5.86
C HIS A 603 28.05 -31.70 6.84
N PRO A 604 28.34 -32.72 7.67
CA PRO A 604 27.42 -33.16 8.73
C PRO A 604 27.01 -32.02 9.66
N GLY A 605 25.70 -31.87 9.90
CA GLY A 605 25.15 -30.80 10.74
C GLY A 605 25.14 -29.40 10.12
N LYS A 606 25.43 -29.28 8.82
CA LYS A 606 25.42 -28.00 8.08
C LYS A 606 24.31 -27.91 7.04
N ILE A 607 23.91 -26.67 6.73
CA ILE A 607 23.01 -26.30 5.63
C ILE A 607 23.54 -25.07 4.89
N ARG A 608 23.10 -24.85 3.64
CA ARG A 608 23.43 -23.65 2.88
C ARG A 608 22.52 -22.49 3.27
N ASP A 609 23.10 -21.31 3.47
CA ASP A 609 22.39 -20.05 3.66
C ASP A 609 21.60 -19.70 2.39
N SER A 610 20.28 -19.69 2.52
CA SER A 610 19.35 -19.26 1.46
C SER A 610 18.63 -17.96 1.80
N ASN A 611 18.72 -17.50 3.05
CA ASN A 611 17.96 -16.34 3.52
C ASN A 611 18.59 -15.05 3.01
N ARG A 612 19.92 -14.92 3.10
CA ARG A 612 20.66 -13.76 2.60
C ARG A 612 20.40 -13.53 1.11
N SER A 613 20.52 -14.57 0.29
CA SER A 613 20.23 -14.50 -1.16
C SER A 613 18.77 -14.15 -1.45
N THR A 614 17.81 -14.73 -0.72
CA THR A 614 16.38 -14.41 -0.90
C THR A 614 16.08 -12.95 -0.52
N LEU A 615 16.58 -12.49 0.64
CA LEU A 615 16.37 -11.13 1.13
C LEU A 615 17.01 -10.10 0.20
N LEU A 616 18.27 -10.29 -0.19
CA LEU A 616 18.97 -9.42 -1.15
C LEU A 616 18.19 -9.29 -2.46
N ALA A 617 17.66 -10.39 -3.01
CA ALA A 617 16.85 -10.37 -4.22
C ALA A 617 15.51 -9.62 -4.03
N THR A 618 14.79 -9.83 -2.93
CA THR A 618 13.54 -9.10 -2.62
C THR A 618 13.77 -7.58 -2.49
N ILE A 619 14.91 -7.17 -1.93
CA ILE A 619 15.26 -5.75 -1.79
C ILE A 619 15.66 -5.14 -3.15
N GLN A 620 16.40 -5.89 -3.97
CA GLN A 620 16.79 -5.50 -5.33
C GLN A 620 15.61 -5.45 -6.31
N GLU A 621 14.58 -6.29 -6.15
CA GLU A 621 13.34 -6.25 -6.94
C GLU A 621 12.58 -4.91 -6.75
N HIS A 622 12.75 -4.27 -5.60
CA HIS A 622 12.24 -2.92 -5.33
C HIS A 622 13.22 -1.79 -5.69
N GLY A 623 14.37 -2.09 -6.30
CA GLY A 623 15.33 -1.11 -6.81
C GLY A 623 16.34 -0.55 -5.78
N TYR A 624 16.30 -1.02 -4.53
CA TYR A 624 17.17 -0.50 -3.47
C TYR A 624 18.61 -1.05 -3.57
N PRO A 625 19.65 -0.23 -3.31
CA PRO A 625 21.04 -0.68 -3.26
C PRO A 625 21.31 -1.55 -2.02
N THR A 626 21.94 -2.71 -2.23
CA THR A 626 22.20 -3.70 -1.17
C THR A 626 23.69 -3.93 -0.90
N ILE A 627 23.99 -4.31 0.35
CA ILE A 627 25.31 -4.73 0.82
C ILE A 627 25.20 -6.14 1.41
N ASN A 628 26.07 -7.04 0.96
CA ASN A 628 26.16 -8.41 1.46
C ASN A 628 27.28 -8.49 2.51
N LEU A 629 26.92 -8.72 3.77
CA LEU A 629 27.85 -8.85 4.91
C LEU A 629 28.25 -10.30 5.22
N GLY A 630 27.82 -11.28 4.40
CA GLY A 630 28.20 -12.68 4.58
C GLY A 630 27.40 -13.45 5.64
N ILE A 631 28.05 -14.48 6.17
CA ILE A 631 27.56 -15.34 7.25
C ILE A 631 28.37 -15.02 8.51
N VAL A 632 27.69 -14.82 9.62
CA VAL A 632 28.28 -14.51 10.92
C VAL A 632 28.05 -15.69 11.87
N GLY A 633 29.08 -16.07 12.65
CA GLY A 633 28.96 -17.14 13.63
C GLY A 633 28.14 -16.71 14.85
N ASP A 634 27.53 -17.67 15.56
CA ASP A 634 26.83 -17.35 16.81
C ASP A 634 27.85 -17.17 17.96
N ASN A 635 28.51 -16.02 17.99
CA ASN A 635 29.24 -15.48 19.12
C ASN A 635 29.10 -13.95 19.17
N PRO A 636 29.16 -13.31 20.35
CA PRO A 636 28.87 -11.89 20.46
C PRO A 636 29.86 -10.96 19.74
N ASP A 637 31.15 -11.29 19.71
CA ASP A 637 32.20 -10.44 19.11
C ASP A 637 32.04 -10.33 17.58
N ASP A 638 31.85 -11.45 16.87
CA ASP A 638 31.62 -11.46 15.43
C ASP A 638 30.31 -10.74 15.06
N LEU A 639 29.25 -10.93 15.85
CA LEU A 639 27.97 -10.25 15.67
C LEU A 639 28.11 -8.73 15.84
N LEU A 640 28.80 -8.28 16.89
CA LEU A 640 29.06 -6.86 17.15
C LEU A 640 29.88 -6.22 16.02
N SER A 641 30.94 -6.91 15.58
CA SER A 641 31.78 -6.46 14.46
C SER A 641 30.99 -6.31 13.15
N ALA A 642 30.18 -7.31 12.79
CA ALA A 642 29.37 -7.27 11.57
C ALA A 642 28.26 -6.20 11.63
N LEU A 643 27.67 -5.97 12.80
CA LEU A 643 26.68 -4.91 13.01
C LEU A 643 27.31 -3.51 12.91
N HIS A 644 28.49 -3.29 13.48
CA HIS A 644 29.23 -2.03 13.29
C HIS A 644 29.59 -1.80 11.81
N GLU A 645 30.01 -2.84 11.08
CA GLU A 645 30.27 -2.72 9.65
C GLU A 645 29.01 -2.31 8.89
N GLY A 646 27.88 -2.98 9.13
CA GLY A 646 26.59 -2.65 8.55
C GLY A 646 26.13 -1.22 8.85
N ILE A 647 26.22 -0.79 10.12
CA ILE A 647 25.90 0.56 10.58
C ILE A 647 26.73 1.63 9.86
N SER A 648 28.02 1.37 9.63
CA SER A 648 28.93 2.32 8.96
C SER A 648 28.70 2.43 7.44
N ARG A 649 28.05 1.43 6.82
CA ARG A 649 27.92 1.30 5.36
C ARG A 649 26.49 1.41 4.82
N ALA A 650 25.47 1.26 5.66
CA ALA A 650 24.07 1.17 5.26
C ALA A 650 23.14 1.98 6.19
N ASP A 651 21.90 2.22 5.76
CA ASP A 651 20.85 2.89 6.54
C ASP A 651 19.93 1.90 7.26
N VAL A 652 19.81 0.70 6.70
CA VAL A 652 19.08 -0.43 7.27
C VAL A 652 20.01 -1.64 7.33
N ILE A 653 20.02 -2.33 8.47
CA ILE A 653 20.69 -3.61 8.66
C ILE A 653 19.62 -4.69 8.86
N ILE A 654 19.75 -5.79 8.11
CA ILE A 654 18.85 -6.94 8.18
C ILE A 654 19.67 -8.17 8.56
N THR A 655 19.24 -8.87 9.59
CA THR A 655 19.80 -10.15 9.99
C THR A 655 18.79 -11.28 9.77
N SER A 656 19.26 -12.52 9.66
CA SER A 656 18.40 -13.70 9.70
C SER A 656 19.02 -14.83 10.51
N GLY A 657 18.33 -15.27 11.57
CA GLY A 657 18.82 -16.22 12.57
C GLY A 657 18.97 -15.57 13.95
N GLY A 658 19.46 -16.32 14.95
CA GLY A 658 19.88 -15.78 16.25
C GLY A 658 18.83 -15.04 17.12
N VAL A 659 17.53 -15.16 16.84
CA VAL A 659 16.45 -14.33 17.44
C VAL A 659 15.40 -15.07 18.27
N SER A 660 15.54 -16.37 18.55
CA SER A 660 14.53 -17.17 19.24
C SER A 660 14.76 -17.19 20.76
N MET A 661 14.78 -18.37 21.37
CA MET A 661 15.13 -18.65 22.78
C MET A 661 16.27 -19.69 22.87
N GLY A 662 17.07 -19.81 21.80
CA GLY A 662 18.22 -20.69 21.70
C GLY A 662 19.34 -20.29 22.63
N GLU A 663 20.23 -21.24 22.93
CA GLU A 663 21.36 -21.03 23.84
C GLU A 663 22.42 -20.07 23.27
N LYS A 664 22.43 -19.90 21.94
CA LYS A 664 23.34 -19.02 21.20
C LYS A 664 22.63 -17.85 20.50
N ASP A 665 21.38 -17.55 20.86
CA ASP A 665 20.60 -16.45 20.27
C ASP A 665 21.03 -15.09 20.85
N TYR A 666 22.33 -14.78 20.75
CA TYR A 666 22.98 -13.63 21.38
C TYR A 666 22.59 -12.29 20.76
N LEU A 667 22.05 -12.28 19.54
CA LEU A 667 21.85 -11.05 18.76
C LEU A 667 21.02 -9.99 19.50
N LYS A 668 19.98 -10.39 20.26
CA LYS A 668 19.17 -9.45 21.04
C LYS A 668 19.94 -8.86 22.23
N GLN A 669 20.92 -9.59 22.76
CA GLN A 669 21.79 -9.13 23.83
C GLN A 669 22.87 -8.18 23.27
N VAL A 670 23.44 -8.47 22.10
CA VAL A 670 24.40 -7.57 21.42
C VAL A 670 23.74 -6.24 21.05
N LEU A 671 22.50 -6.27 20.54
CA LEU A 671 21.74 -5.06 20.21
C LEU A 671 21.48 -4.17 21.44
N ASP A 672 21.09 -4.75 22.57
CA ASP A 672 20.73 -4.05 23.81
C ASP A 672 21.97 -3.61 24.62
N ILE A 673 22.90 -4.54 24.85
CA ILE A 673 24.03 -4.38 25.78
C ILE A 673 25.23 -3.70 25.12
N ASP A 674 25.58 -4.05 23.88
CA ASP A 674 26.82 -3.57 23.24
C ASP A 674 26.58 -2.37 22.31
N LEU A 675 25.49 -2.40 21.54
CA LEU A 675 25.13 -1.34 20.59
C LEU A 675 24.18 -0.28 21.16
N HIS A 676 23.61 -0.52 22.35
CA HIS A 676 22.62 0.33 23.01
C HIS A 676 21.43 0.72 22.10
N ALA A 677 21.06 -0.19 21.18
CA ALA A 677 19.97 0.00 20.23
C ALA A 677 18.61 -0.19 20.92
N GLN A 678 17.70 0.76 20.70
CA GLN A 678 16.35 0.68 21.25
C GLN A 678 15.56 -0.42 20.54
N ILE A 679 15.40 -1.58 21.19
CA ILE A 679 14.55 -2.68 20.70
C ILE A 679 13.08 -2.35 20.97
N HIS A 680 12.34 -2.01 19.93
CA HIS A 680 10.92 -1.62 20.02
C HIS A 680 10.00 -2.83 20.23
N PHE A 681 10.32 -3.95 19.60
CA PHE A 681 9.71 -5.24 19.89
C PHE A 681 10.68 -6.39 19.58
N GLY A 682 10.59 -7.46 20.39
CA GLY A 682 11.36 -8.70 20.19
C GLY A 682 10.50 -9.95 19.91
N ARG A 683 9.18 -9.82 19.85
CA ARG A 683 8.21 -10.86 19.43
C ARG A 683 6.95 -10.23 18.82
N VAL A 684 6.38 -10.89 17.82
CA VAL A 684 5.12 -10.50 17.16
C VAL A 684 4.12 -11.67 17.11
N PHE A 685 2.85 -11.39 17.36
CA PHE A 685 1.74 -12.34 17.34
C PHE A 685 1.32 -12.68 15.90
N MET A 686 2.15 -13.45 15.19
CA MET A 686 1.97 -13.79 13.78
C MET A 686 2.50 -15.19 13.44
N LYS A 687 2.05 -15.73 12.30
CA LYS A 687 2.52 -16.99 11.73
C LYS A 687 2.76 -16.86 10.22
N PRO A 688 3.92 -17.28 9.69
CA PRO A 688 5.21 -17.35 10.39
C PRO A 688 5.64 -15.94 10.86
N GLY A 689 6.67 -15.85 11.72
CA GLY A 689 7.25 -14.56 12.12
C GLY A 689 7.39 -14.30 13.63
N LEU A 690 6.97 -15.22 14.50
CA LEU A 690 6.94 -15.02 15.97
C LEU A 690 8.17 -14.32 16.61
N PRO A 691 9.43 -14.67 16.32
CA PRO A 691 10.59 -14.06 16.98
C PRO A 691 11.13 -12.79 16.29
N THR A 692 10.43 -12.26 15.27
CA THR A 692 10.85 -11.04 14.53
C THR A 692 11.05 -9.89 15.50
N THR A 693 12.17 -9.17 15.29
CA THR A 693 12.66 -8.16 16.21
C THR A 693 13.03 -6.90 15.41
N PHE A 694 12.63 -5.73 15.92
CA PHE A 694 12.91 -4.43 15.31
C PHE A 694 13.54 -3.50 16.34
N ALA A 695 14.64 -2.85 15.94
CA ALA A 695 15.36 -1.91 16.77
C ALA A 695 15.82 -0.68 15.96
N THR A 696 16.09 0.41 16.66
CA THR A 696 16.72 1.61 16.09
C THR A 696 17.95 2.01 16.89
N VAL A 697 19.00 2.47 16.21
CA VAL A 697 20.16 3.07 16.85
C VAL A 697 20.41 4.44 16.21
N ASP A 698 20.57 5.48 17.05
CA ASP A 698 20.76 6.86 16.61
C ASP A 698 22.23 7.24 16.82
N ILE A 699 22.95 7.49 15.72
CA ILE A 699 24.41 7.71 15.71
C ILE A 699 24.69 9.01 14.95
N ASP A 700 25.40 9.94 15.58
CA ASP A 700 25.70 11.28 15.04
C ASP A 700 24.45 12.02 14.50
N GLY A 701 23.31 11.85 15.20
CA GLY A 701 22.00 12.39 14.81
C GLY A 701 21.30 11.66 13.65
N THR A 702 21.91 10.61 13.10
CA THR A 702 21.35 9.78 12.02
C THR A 702 20.76 8.49 12.58
N ARG A 703 19.46 8.28 12.35
CA ARG A 703 18.77 7.04 12.71
C ARG A 703 19.08 5.90 11.75
N LYS A 704 19.56 4.78 12.27
CA LYS A 704 19.74 3.51 11.57
C LYS A 704 18.70 2.49 12.04
N LEU A 705 18.16 1.71 11.11
CA LEU A 705 17.13 0.69 11.39
C LEU A 705 17.76 -0.70 11.42
N ILE A 706 17.34 -1.54 12.36
CA ILE A 706 17.80 -2.92 12.47
C ILE A 706 16.59 -3.87 12.52
N PHE A 707 16.49 -4.74 11.51
CA PHE A 707 15.48 -5.79 11.42
C PHE A 707 16.14 -7.15 11.62
N ALA A 708 15.94 -7.74 12.79
CA ALA A 708 16.45 -9.07 13.08
C ALA A 708 15.35 -10.11 12.83
N LEU A 709 15.43 -10.78 11.68
CA LEU A 709 14.39 -11.65 11.13
C LEU A 709 14.59 -13.12 11.54
N PRO A 710 13.53 -13.95 11.56
CA PRO A 710 13.66 -15.35 11.95
C PRO A 710 14.46 -16.17 10.92
N GLY A 711 15.32 -17.08 11.39
CA GLY A 711 16.17 -17.93 10.53
C GLY A 711 15.44 -18.97 9.67
N ASN A 712 14.17 -19.26 9.92
CA ASN A 712 13.37 -20.15 9.08
C ASN A 712 13.03 -19.46 7.73
N PRO A 713 13.47 -19.98 6.56
CA PRO A 713 13.49 -19.21 5.30
C PRO A 713 12.19 -18.51 4.89
N VAL A 714 11.03 -19.18 5.03
CA VAL A 714 9.74 -18.56 4.72
C VAL A 714 9.48 -17.37 5.64
N SER A 715 9.83 -17.49 6.92
CA SER A 715 9.61 -16.45 7.93
C SER A 715 10.41 -15.20 7.59
N ALA A 716 11.65 -15.36 7.14
CA ALA A 716 12.51 -14.25 6.72
C ALA A 716 11.86 -13.45 5.58
N VAL A 717 11.46 -14.08 4.47
CA VAL A 717 10.87 -13.37 3.33
C VAL A 717 9.43 -12.87 3.60
N VAL A 718 8.62 -13.55 4.41
CA VAL A 718 7.31 -13.03 4.88
C VAL A 718 7.50 -11.75 5.69
N THR A 719 8.42 -11.76 6.67
CA THR A 719 8.62 -10.62 7.58
C THR A 719 9.37 -9.47 6.92
N CYS A 720 10.23 -9.76 5.93
CA CYS A 720 10.79 -8.76 5.02
C CYS A 720 9.67 -8.03 4.25
N ASN A 721 8.77 -8.77 3.60
CA ASN A 721 7.65 -8.19 2.87
C ASN A 721 6.72 -7.35 3.76
N LEU A 722 6.41 -7.83 4.98
CA LEU A 722 5.47 -7.17 5.88
C LEU A 722 6.03 -5.95 6.61
N PHE A 723 7.33 -5.92 6.95
CA PHE A 723 7.91 -4.86 7.78
C PHE A 723 9.02 -4.07 7.06
N VAL A 724 9.98 -4.77 6.45
CA VAL A 724 11.14 -4.13 5.81
C VAL A 724 10.71 -3.33 4.59
N ILE A 725 9.95 -3.93 3.66
CA ILE A 725 9.58 -3.25 2.41
C ILE A 725 8.77 -1.96 2.65
N PRO A 726 7.76 -1.92 3.55
CA PRO A 726 7.10 -0.67 3.94
C PRO A 726 8.04 0.35 4.59
N ALA A 727 8.99 -0.08 5.43
CA ALA A 727 10.00 0.83 5.98
C ALA A 727 10.86 1.46 4.87
N LEU A 728 11.40 0.65 3.94
CA LEU A 728 12.19 1.15 2.82
C LEU A 728 11.39 2.11 1.92
N ARG A 729 10.09 1.82 1.68
CA ARG A 729 9.16 2.71 0.96
C ARG A 729 9.01 4.06 1.65
N LYS A 730 8.91 4.10 2.98
CA LYS A 730 8.88 5.36 3.75
C LYS A 730 10.22 6.10 3.68
N MET A 731 11.35 5.38 3.77
CA MET A 731 12.69 5.96 3.69
C MET A 731 12.92 6.68 2.35
N GLN A 732 12.48 6.11 1.23
CA GLN A 732 12.51 6.78 -0.09
C GLN A 732 11.40 7.83 -0.30
N GLY A 733 10.63 8.19 0.75
CA GLY A 733 9.66 9.28 0.70
C GLY A 733 8.29 8.97 0.11
N ILE A 734 7.89 7.70 -0.11
CA ILE A 734 6.51 7.41 -0.52
C ILE A 734 5.54 7.82 0.60
N LEU A 735 4.56 8.65 0.26
CA LEU A 735 3.57 9.23 1.18
C LEU A 735 2.70 8.17 1.86
N ASP A 736 2.25 7.15 1.11
CA ASP A 736 1.61 5.95 1.66
C ASP A 736 2.50 4.72 1.41
N PRO A 737 3.38 4.35 2.35
CA PRO A 737 4.32 3.26 2.18
C PRO A 737 3.70 1.87 2.35
N ARG A 738 2.39 1.78 2.65
CA ARG A 738 1.70 0.52 2.95
C ARG A 738 1.69 -0.44 1.74
N PRO A 739 1.56 -1.75 1.96
CA PRO A 739 1.39 -2.70 0.87
C PRO A 739 -0.01 -2.61 0.26
N THR A 740 -0.13 -2.90 -1.04
CA THR A 740 -1.43 -3.05 -1.69
C THR A 740 -2.09 -4.34 -1.20
N ILE A 741 -3.27 -4.22 -0.60
CA ILE A 741 -4.11 -5.35 -0.20
C ILE A 741 -5.30 -5.40 -1.15
N ILE A 742 -5.61 -6.59 -1.67
CA ILE A 742 -6.77 -6.84 -2.53
C ILE A 742 -7.66 -7.93 -1.94
N LYS A 743 -8.94 -7.90 -2.26
CA LYS A 743 -9.88 -8.99 -1.94
C LYS A 743 -9.75 -10.11 -2.98
N ALA A 744 -9.68 -11.35 -2.52
CA ALA A 744 -9.58 -12.55 -3.37
C ALA A 744 -10.46 -13.69 -2.83
N ARG A 745 -10.81 -14.65 -3.68
CA ARG A 745 -11.55 -15.87 -3.33
C ARG A 745 -10.60 -17.02 -2.96
N LEU A 746 -10.82 -17.70 -1.83
CA LEU A 746 -10.01 -18.89 -1.47
C LEU A 746 -10.20 -20.04 -2.46
N SER A 747 -9.11 -20.61 -2.99
CA SER A 747 -9.18 -21.78 -3.89
C SER A 747 -9.62 -23.09 -3.21
N CYS A 748 -9.44 -23.17 -1.90
CA CYS A 748 -9.59 -24.35 -1.06
C CYS A 748 -9.79 -23.92 0.40
N ASP A 749 -10.37 -24.80 1.21
CA ASP A 749 -10.59 -24.54 2.64
C ASP A 749 -9.26 -24.42 3.41
N VAL A 750 -9.22 -23.56 4.43
CA VAL A 750 -8.02 -23.30 5.25
C VAL A 750 -8.39 -23.22 6.74
N LYS A 751 -7.75 -24.06 7.57
CA LYS A 751 -7.94 -24.03 9.03
C LYS A 751 -7.11 -22.91 9.66
N LEU A 752 -7.72 -22.15 10.57
CA LEU A 752 -7.11 -20.96 11.18
C LEU A 752 -6.21 -21.32 12.37
N ASP A 753 -5.10 -20.60 12.51
CA ASP A 753 -4.21 -20.65 13.68
C ASP A 753 -4.69 -19.65 14.74
N PRO A 754 -4.39 -19.81 16.04
CA PRO A 754 -4.68 -18.78 17.05
C PRO A 754 -4.03 -17.40 16.76
N ARG A 755 -3.05 -17.32 15.86
CA ARG A 755 -2.46 -16.08 15.34
C ARG A 755 -2.92 -15.80 13.91
N PRO A 756 -2.93 -14.53 13.46
CA PRO A 756 -3.04 -14.24 12.03
C PRO A 756 -1.93 -14.96 11.24
N GLU A 757 -2.31 -15.58 10.11
CA GLU A 757 -1.41 -16.40 9.30
C GLU A 757 -1.20 -15.83 7.88
N TYR A 758 0.07 -15.63 7.55
CA TYR A 758 0.57 -15.11 6.28
C TYR A 758 0.92 -16.27 5.34
N HIS A 759 -0.09 -16.68 4.58
CA HIS A 759 -0.12 -17.89 3.77
C HIS A 759 0.22 -17.52 2.31
N ARG A 760 1.20 -18.19 1.70
CA ARG A 760 1.62 -17.88 0.32
C ARG A 760 0.57 -18.32 -0.70
N CYS A 761 0.21 -17.42 -1.60
CA CYS A 761 -0.72 -17.72 -2.69
C CYS A 761 -0.23 -17.24 -4.05
N ILE A 762 -0.81 -17.87 -5.08
CA ILE A 762 -0.82 -17.39 -6.45
C ILE A 762 -2.20 -16.78 -6.68
N LEU A 763 -2.24 -15.47 -6.98
CA LEU A 763 -3.42 -14.74 -7.43
C LEU A 763 -3.60 -14.95 -8.93
N THR A 764 -4.80 -15.41 -9.32
CA THR A 764 -5.17 -15.64 -10.72
C THR A 764 -6.53 -15.03 -11.00
N TRP A 765 -6.64 -14.19 -12.04
CA TRP A 765 -7.94 -13.74 -12.54
C TRP A 765 -8.50 -14.76 -13.53
N HIS A 766 -9.75 -15.18 -13.32
CA HIS A 766 -10.50 -15.95 -14.31
C HIS A 766 -11.27 -15.01 -15.24
N HIS A 767 -11.52 -15.46 -16.47
CA HIS A 767 -12.28 -14.67 -17.44
C HIS A 767 -13.71 -14.43 -16.93
N GLN A 768 -14.15 -13.17 -16.97
CA GLN A 768 -15.47 -12.70 -16.52
C GLN A 768 -15.75 -12.78 -15.00
N GLU A 769 -14.77 -13.16 -14.16
CA GLU A 769 -14.91 -13.03 -12.69
C GLU A 769 -14.36 -11.68 -12.17
N PRO A 770 -15.05 -11.01 -11.23
CA PRO A 770 -14.63 -9.69 -10.71
C PRO A 770 -13.55 -9.78 -9.62
N LEU A 771 -13.35 -10.95 -9.01
CA LEU A 771 -12.35 -11.18 -7.96
C LEU A 771 -11.34 -12.23 -8.44
N PRO A 772 -10.03 -12.07 -8.13
CA PRO A 772 -9.05 -13.13 -8.34
C PRO A 772 -9.32 -14.31 -7.40
N TRP A 773 -8.89 -15.49 -7.82
CA TRP A 773 -8.74 -16.64 -6.93
C TRP A 773 -7.33 -16.66 -6.35
N ALA A 774 -7.25 -16.81 -5.02
CA ALA A 774 -6.01 -16.97 -4.28
C ALA A 774 -5.74 -18.47 -4.08
N GLN A 775 -4.83 -19.03 -4.87
CA GLN A 775 -4.43 -20.43 -4.79
C GLN A 775 -3.27 -20.64 -3.81
N SER A 776 -3.50 -21.42 -2.76
CA SER A 776 -2.47 -21.90 -1.83
C SER A 776 -1.29 -22.57 -2.56
N THR A 777 -0.06 -22.21 -2.21
CA THR A 777 1.16 -22.90 -2.70
C THR A 777 1.41 -24.27 -2.04
N GLY A 778 0.42 -24.80 -1.32
CA GLY A 778 0.47 -26.10 -0.65
C GLY A 778 0.88 -26.00 0.81
N ASN A 779 1.79 -26.87 1.27
CA ASN A 779 2.23 -26.93 2.66
C ASN A 779 3.01 -25.66 3.06
N GLN A 780 2.51 -24.96 4.08
CA GLN A 780 2.98 -23.64 4.52
C GLN A 780 4.05 -23.65 5.63
N VAL A 781 4.55 -24.82 6.07
CA VAL A 781 5.56 -24.94 7.14
C VAL A 781 6.75 -24.00 6.90
N SER A 782 7.18 -23.29 7.94
CA SER A 782 8.05 -22.11 7.81
C SER A 782 9.50 -22.39 7.37
N SER A 783 9.94 -23.64 7.36
CA SER A 783 11.21 -24.07 6.75
C SER A 783 11.09 -24.39 5.25
N ARG A 784 9.87 -24.55 4.72
CA ARG A 784 9.62 -25.00 3.34
C ARG A 784 9.64 -23.82 2.36
N LEU A 785 10.85 -23.36 1.99
CA LEU A 785 11.05 -22.26 1.03
C LEU A 785 10.36 -22.51 -0.33
N MET A 786 10.19 -23.77 -0.74
CA MET A 786 9.39 -24.16 -1.92
C MET A 786 7.95 -23.61 -1.93
N SER A 787 7.39 -23.21 -0.77
CA SER A 787 6.08 -22.55 -0.69
C SER A 787 6.08 -21.09 -1.17
N MET A 788 7.24 -20.48 -1.43
CA MET A 788 7.38 -19.14 -2.05
C MET A 788 7.52 -19.19 -3.57
N ARG A 789 7.72 -20.37 -4.18
CA ARG A 789 7.92 -20.47 -5.63
C ARG A 789 6.66 -20.03 -6.38
N SER A 790 6.80 -18.96 -7.19
CA SER A 790 5.72 -18.33 -7.95
C SER A 790 4.61 -17.68 -7.10
N ALA A 791 4.84 -17.43 -5.80
CA ALA A 791 3.90 -16.69 -4.98
C ALA A 791 3.97 -15.19 -5.32
N ASN A 792 2.83 -14.62 -5.73
CA ASN A 792 2.68 -13.17 -5.98
C ASN A 792 1.83 -12.48 -4.89
N GLY A 793 1.24 -13.25 -3.96
CA GLY A 793 0.50 -12.72 -2.81
C GLY A 793 0.75 -13.46 -1.49
N LEU A 794 0.46 -12.77 -0.39
CA LEU A 794 0.30 -13.33 0.95
C LEU A 794 -1.16 -13.16 1.39
N LEU A 795 -1.89 -14.26 1.47
CA LEU A 795 -3.17 -14.35 2.18
C LEU A 795 -2.97 -13.89 3.63
N MET A 796 -3.83 -12.98 4.07
CA MET A 796 -3.85 -12.42 5.42
C MET A 796 -4.98 -13.08 6.21
N LEU A 797 -4.74 -14.31 6.67
CA LEU A 797 -5.76 -15.10 7.36
C LEU A 797 -5.97 -14.55 8.78
N PRO A 798 -7.22 -14.35 9.24
CA PRO A 798 -7.51 -13.87 10.59
C PRO A 798 -7.11 -14.91 11.65
N PRO A 799 -6.86 -14.48 12.90
CA PRO A 799 -6.71 -15.42 14.01
C PRO A 799 -8.01 -16.22 14.21
N LYS A 800 -7.87 -17.51 14.53
CA LYS A 800 -8.96 -18.38 14.95
C LYS A 800 -9.73 -17.75 16.13
N THR A 801 -11.05 -17.78 16.07
CA THR A 801 -11.95 -17.55 17.20
C THR A 801 -12.70 -18.84 17.57
N GLU A 802 -13.63 -18.76 18.53
CA GLU A 802 -14.52 -19.89 18.85
C GLU A 802 -15.57 -20.12 17.75
N GLN A 803 -15.95 -19.06 17.03
CA GLN A 803 -16.92 -19.09 15.93
C GLN A 803 -16.24 -19.41 14.59
N TYR A 804 -15.11 -18.78 14.29
CA TYR A 804 -14.37 -18.95 13.04
C TYR A 804 -13.12 -19.80 13.27
N VAL A 805 -13.24 -21.09 12.91
CA VAL A 805 -12.20 -22.12 13.10
C VAL A 805 -11.47 -22.47 11.80
N GLU A 806 -12.17 -22.34 10.68
CA GLU A 806 -11.67 -22.51 9.32
C GLU A 806 -12.42 -21.55 8.38
N LEU A 807 -11.85 -21.32 7.21
CA LEU A 807 -12.45 -20.56 6.11
C LEU A 807 -12.63 -21.50 4.91
N HIS A 808 -13.70 -21.30 4.16
CA HIS A 808 -14.13 -22.20 3.09
C HIS A 808 -13.77 -21.69 1.69
N LYS A 809 -13.67 -22.62 0.73
CA LYS A 809 -13.46 -22.32 -0.68
C LYS A 809 -14.51 -21.33 -1.20
N GLY A 810 -14.04 -20.27 -1.86
CA GLY A 810 -14.88 -19.22 -2.45
C GLY A 810 -15.16 -18.04 -1.51
N GLU A 811 -14.87 -18.16 -0.21
CA GLU A 811 -14.93 -17.02 0.72
C GLU A 811 -13.92 -15.94 0.35
N VAL A 812 -14.27 -14.70 0.67
CA VAL A 812 -13.50 -13.50 0.30
C VAL A 812 -12.56 -13.12 1.43
N VAL A 813 -11.27 -13.09 1.12
CA VAL A 813 -10.16 -12.87 2.06
C VAL A 813 -9.23 -11.77 1.55
N ASP A 814 -8.49 -11.16 2.46
CA ASP A 814 -7.46 -10.18 2.13
C ASP A 814 -6.16 -10.86 1.66
N VAL A 815 -5.58 -10.31 0.59
CA VAL A 815 -4.28 -10.73 0.07
C VAL A 815 -3.40 -9.51 -0.11
N MET A 816 -2.29 -9.46 0.61
CA MET A 816 -1.20 -8.52 0.35
C MET A 816 -0.47 -8.94 -0.92
N VAL A 817 -0.33 -8.02 -1.88
CA VAL A 817 0.45 -8.23 -3.11
C VAL A 817 1.94 -8.11 -2.77
N ILE A 818 2.74 -9.12 -3.15
CA ILE A 818 4.20 -9.18 -2.91
C ILE A 818 5.04 -9.31 -4.18
N GLY A 819 4.42 -9.62 -5.31
CA GLY A 819 5.09 -9.71 -6.61
C GLY A 819 4.26 -9.09 -7.71
N ARG A 820 4.84 -8.96 -8.91
CA ARG A 820 4.11 -8.49 -10.09
C ARG A 820 2.99 -9.48 -10.44
N LEU A 821 1.79 -8.93 -10.64
CA LEU A 821 0.58 -9.64 -11.08
C LEU A 821 0.53 -9.76 -12.61
#